data_AF-A0A842VUL2-F1
#
_entry.id   AF-A0A842VUL2-F1
#
_cell.length_a   1.000
_cell.length_b   1.000
_cell.length_c   1.000
_cell.angle_alpha   90.00
_cell.angle_beta   90.00
_cell.angle_gamma   90.00
#
_symmetry.space_group_name_H-M   'P 1'
#
loop_
_entity.id
_entity.type
_entity.pdbx_description
1 polymer ?
#
loop_
_entity_poly.entity_id
_entity_poly.type
_entity_poly.pdbx_seq_one_letter_code
_entity_poly.pdbx_strand_id
1 'polypeptide(L)'
;MQKAQGKINTQISKTQRLKLFNIQRSCVYDGPGVRTTIFFQGCNMRCIWCQNPEGQSFLTDTIETCDYSNEEILDIVLRDKKYFESTNGGVTLSGGEPLLQNVDNLIDLLELFKEENISVAVETSLHAPWENIKKIARYISLFLVDLKVIGDEELHKKLTRQSNTLIHDNLKKLLDLDVKIKLRMVIVPGLNDSEKNIKDASEFLKSIGFNVIELMKFHNIYEDKSERLGVELTHLDISPEKSLSSLKHAAELFNQNGVNAESADLAPSVPRTPLTERVKFIQKEIHEYPYGICFEEAILKAKYYKKNKGFEKPTPIHRAERLAYTLENKKIVIYPKELLVGNFTSKRVAGQTWPEFNGGIGWNLILWQMNFQKPMSFKSKIRERWAYYLKAAHYWCFHGRSLMFTLYPVGSEALLLAVSHISEMVAGFNNNLVGISHYIENFERLLKLGTTGIIEELRKIQKEKPGNNQDFYEGCIIALKGLEQFGQRYADYLFKLSKKESDPQRRKELEKMSKICEHVPKYPARTFHEALQSMLFLHISLCLEQYENAISFGRLDQILYPYYKRDKEAEIITYEQAKELICLFILKMDEVLFINDGNSLVSVYKNFESATTDQTVTFGGVDKDGNDATNEVTYMLLDACELQSRCVDPSARVHKNSPDEYIKRIAEVYLTGTPQPKINSDEVYIKALQNHYDVTLEQARNYAIVGCVEPNASDDHFGNTDCANVNLTLPLLQAIKGHKYDLWNYDKRHQMRRMTTRNLEYFLDLFHIPKRISNWLLARRYKKVRRKQGKEGHFDYKPPSNMSELLKRFQKRLNVLTQQILADHQVIEEVLREKFHIPLASSLSRGCVQSGKDLYEGGAEINSSGIQAVGVTDVADSLHSIDELVFNQQKYTMEEIINAIDNDFEGDVNQKIRTDLLSVPKFGDDSSQESIEWVNQVMTMWNNALDSVENCPRNGRYSAGYYALNVANRYGRKTPSLPSGRLRGVPLANSVIPHYGMEQSDLLSSMNSIAGVNFAENAENGTTVTFTIDSAMFQGPGGTEKLAGILKTFLTSDKCGMQMQPNIVNRELLLDAYKNPKKYPYLMVRIAGYCSYFNELSDSMKLAIINRTCYT
;
A
#
# COMPACT_ATOMS: atom_id res chain seq x y z
N MET A 1 -16.40 -18.26 29.96
CA MET A 1 -17.47 -19.00 30.66
C MET A 1 -18.09 -19.97 29.67
N GLN A 2 -17.61 -21.21 29.65
CA GLN A 2 -18.12 -22.31 28.83
C GLN A 2 -19.01 -23.21 29.69
N LYS A 3 -20.07 -23.76 29.09
CA LYS A 3 -21.13 -24.65 29.63
C LYS A 3 -22.47 -23.97 29.97
N ALA A 4 -23.24 -23.65 28.93
CA ALA A 4 -24.71 -23.67 28.97
C ALA A 4 -25.35 -23.72 27.56
N GLN A 5 -24.82 -24.50 26.60
CA GLN A 5 -25.52 -24.78 25.34
C GLN A 5 -26.24 -26.14 25.47
N GLY A 6 -27.34 -26.14 26.20
CA GLY A 6 -28.20 -27.30 26.39
C GLY A 6 -29.54 -27.09 25.69
N LYS A 7 -29.69 -27.66 24.49
CA LYS A 7 -30.95 -28.10 23.85
C LYS A 7 -32.20 -27.23 24.15
N ILE A 8 -32.40 -26.18 23.36
CA ILE A 8 -33.75 -25.80 22.92
C ILE A 8 -33.75 -25.95 21.41
N ASN A 9 -34.12 -27.15 20.97
CA ASN A 9 -34.36 -27.50 19.59
C ASN A 9 -35.83 -27.15 19.31
N THR A 10 -36.12 -25.95 18.83
CA THR A 10 -37.44 -25.63 18.27
C THR A 10 -37.46 -26.09 16.82
N GLN A 11 -38.24 -27.13 16.56
CA GLN A 11 -38.76 -27.44 15.24
C GLN A 11 -39.62 -26.26 14.75
N ILE A 12 -38.99 -25.23 14.19
CA ILE A 12 -39.66 -24.28 13.30
C ILE A 12 -39.75 -25.01 11.95
N SER A 13 -40.97 -25.16 11.44
CA SER A 13 -41.20 -25.90 10.19
C SER A 13 -40.43 -25.26 9.03
N LYS A 14 -39.85 -26.07 8.13
CA LYS A 14 -39.18 -25.60 6.89
C LYS A 14 -40.06 -24.68 6.02
N THR A 15 -41.37 -24.66 6.26
CA THR A 15 -42.37 -23.80 5.60
C THR A 15 -42.46 -22.37 6.14
N GLN A 16 -41.70 -22.01 7.19
CA GLN A 16 -41.73 -20.70 7.86
C GLN A 16 -40.43 -19.87 7.70
N ARG A 17 -39.50 -20.25 6.81
CA ARG A 17 -38.28 -19.44 6.58
C ARG A 17 -38.44 -18.50 5.38
N LEU A 18 -37.77 -17.36 5.43
CA LEU A 18 -37.62 -16.47 4.28
C LEU A 18 -36.84 -17.21 3.19
N LYS A 19 -37.27 -17.08 1.94
CA LYS A 19 -36.60 -17.77 0.82
C LYS A 19 -35.53 -16.85 0.24
N LEU A 20 -34.28 -17.12 0.57
CA LEU A 20 -33.12 -16.35 0.16
C LEU A 20 -32.28 -17.14 -0.83
N PHE A 21 -31.64 -16.44 -1.77
CA PHE A 21 -30.62 -17.04 -2.63
C PHE A 21 -29.24 -16.38 -2.46
N ASN A 22 -29.16 -15.20 -1.84
CA ASN A 22 -27.89 -14.55 -1.56
C ASN A 22 -28.03 -13.48 -0.45
N ILE A 23 -26.95 -13.23 0.29
CA ILE A 23 -26.77 -12.04 1.14
C ILE A 23 -25.46 -11.41 0.72
N GLN A 24 -25.51 -10.23 0.13
CA GLN A 24 -24.34 -9.53 -0.37
C GLN A 24 -24.01 -8.34 0.51
N ARG A 25 -22.80 -8.36 1.09
CA ARG A 25 -22.27 -7.26 1.90
C ARG A 25 -21.53 -6.27 1.01
N SER A 26 -21.12 -5.13 1.57
CA SER A 26 -20.35 -4.10 0.86
C SER A 26 -21.07 -3.44 -0.34
N CYS A 27 -22.42 -3.45 -0.40
CA CYS A 27 -23.20 -2.87 -1.50
C CYS A 27 -23.28 -1.34 -1.40
N VAL A 28 -23.28 -0.65 -2.54
CA VAL A 28 -23.22 0.85 -2.60
C VAL A 28 -24.24 1.50 -3.54
N TYR A 29 -24.97 0.72 -4.33
CA TYR A 29 -25.98 1.23 -5.28
C TYR A 29 -27.42 1.12 -4.77
N ASP A 30 -27.66 0.24 -3.80
CA ASP A 30 -29.01 -0.13 -3.35
C ASP A 30 -29.52 0.78 -2.21
N GLY A 31 -29.13 2.05 -2.21
CA GLY A 31 -29.54 3.06 -1.22
C GLY A 31 -28.39 3.93 -0.72
N PRO A 32 -28.65 4.80 0.28
CA PRO A 32 -27.62 5.63 0.90
C PRO A 32 -26.60 4.79 1.68
N GLY A 33 -25.37 5.29 1.73
CA GLY A 33 -24.26 4.68 2.45
C GLY A 33 -23.79 3.33 1.88
N VAL A 34 -23.06 2.58 2.70
CA VAL A 34 -22.72 1.18 2.45
C VAL A 34 -23.82 0.30 3.04
N ARG A 35 -24.23 -0.74 2.33
CA ARG A 35 -25.37 -1.57 2.70
C ARG A 35 -25.09 -3.06 2.57
N THR A 36 -25.85 -3.85 3.31
CA THR A 36 -25.97 -5.30 3.09
C THR A 36 -27.29 -5.56 2.36
N THR A 37 -27.20 -6.11 1.16
CA THR A 37 -28.36 -6.42 0.33
C THR A 37 -28.75 -7.90 0.52
N ILE A 38 -29.98 -8.13 0.97
CA ILE A 38 -30.56 -9.46 1.15
C ILE A 38 -31.40 -9.78 -0.08
N PHE A 39 -31.04 -10.84 -0.80
CA PHE A 39 -31.67 -11.22 -2.06
C PHE A 39 -32.70 -12.35 -1.90
N PHE A 40 -33.96 -12.06 -2.22
CA PHE A 40 -35.10 -12.97 -2.05
C PHE A 40 -35.46 -13.75 -3.33
N GLN A 41 -36.04 -14.93 -3.16
CA GLN A 41 -36.63 -15.71 -4.24
C GLN A 41 -38.11 -15.40 -4.45
N GLY A 42 -38.56 -15.49 -5.70
CA GLY A 42 -39.94 -15.33 -6.13
C GLY A 42 -40.27 -13.91 -6.57
N CYS A 43 -40.60 -13.74 -7.85
CA CYS A 43 -41.10 -12.49 -8.43
C CYS A 43 -42.33 -12.80 -9.28
N ASN A 44 -43.32 -11.90 -9.33
CA ASN A 44 -44.46 -12.06 -10.25
C ASN A 44 -44.14 -11.59 -11.67
N MET A 45 -43.16 -10.72 -11.84
CA MET A 45 -42.73 -10.23 -13.15
C MET A 45 -41.71 -11.18 -13.80
N ARG A 46 -41.67 -11.15 -15.13
CA ARG A 46 -40.72 -11.87 -15.99
C ARG A 46 -40.10 -10.87 -16.96
N CYS A 47 -39.39 -9.89 -16.41
CA CYS A 47 -38.72 -8.85 -17.20
C CYS A 47 -37.67 -9.51 -18.11
N ILE A 48 -37.67 -9.17 -19.41
CA ILE A 48 -36.70 -9.75 -20.36
C ILE A 48 -35.25 -9.30 -20.12
N TRP A 49 -35.03 -8.31 -19.23
CA TRP A 49 -33.71 -7.80 -18.82
C TRP A 49 -33.42 -8.00 -17.32
N CYS A 50 -34.08 -8.96 -16.66
CA CYS A 50 -33.95 -9.16 -15.22
C CYS A 50 -32.50 -9.50 -14.81
N GLN A 51 -31.87 -8.69 -13.96
CA GLN A 51 -30.49 -8.95 -13.51
C GLN A 51 -30.36 -10.11 -12.48
N ASN A 52 -31.48 -10.55 -11.92
CA ASN A 52 -31.56 -11.62 -10.92
C ASN A 52 -32.54 -12.73 -11.38
N PRO A 53 -32.27 -13.42 -12.51
CA PRO A 53 -33.15 -14.47 -13.03
C PRO A 53 -33.37 -15.62 -12.03
N GLU A 54 -32.36 -15.95 -11.21
CA GLU A 54 -32.46 -16.94 -10.13
C GLU A 54 -33.49 -16.55 -9.06
N GLY A 55 -33.77 -15.26 -8.90
CA GLY A 55 -34.77 -14.74 -7.97
C GLY A 55 -36.20 -14.80 -8.49
N GLN A 56 -36.47 -15.23 -9.73
CA GLN A 56 -37.82 -15.20 -10.29
C GLN A 56 -38.73 -16.34 -9.81
N SER A 57 -38.16 -17.52 -9.53
CA SER A 57 -38.90 -18.73 -9.13
C SER A 57 -38.86 -18.95 -7.63
N PHE A 58 -39.96 -19.48 -7.07
CA PHE A 58 -40.02 -19.99 -5.69
C PHE A 58 -39.64 -21.48 -5.56
N LEU A 59 -39.43 -22.16 -6.69
CA LEU A 59 -39.46 -23.62 -6.85
C LEU A 59 -38.19 -24.22 -7.47
N THR A 60 -37.11 -23.48 -7.65
CA THR A 60 -35.90 -24.01 -8.29
C THR A 60 -35.13 -24.95 -7.35
N ASP A 61 -35.23 -26.26 -7.61
CA ASP A 61 -34.42 -27.34 -7.01
C ASP A 61 -32.94 -27.33 -7.46
N THR A 62 -32.57 -26.42 -8.38
CA THR A 62 -31.25 -26.36 -9.04
C THR A 62 -30.30 -25.30 -8.48
N ILE A 63 -30.76 -24.45 -7.55
CA ILE A 63 -29.97 -23.39 -6.91
C ILE A 63 -29.90 -23.74 -5.42
N GLU A 64 -28.71 -23.77 -4.83
CA GLU A 64 -28.56 -23.91 -3.38
C GLU A 64 -29.39 -22.82 -2.69
N THR A 65 -30.51 -23.19 -2.09
CA THR A 65 -31.31 -22.29 -1.26
C THR A 65 -30.53 -22.01 0.02
N CYS A 66 -30.31 -20.75 0.35
CA CYS A 66 -29.66 -20.39 1.59
C CYS A 66 -30.67 -20.49 2.75
N ASP A 67 -30.56 -21.54 3.55
CA ASP A 67 -31.45 -21.82 4.68
C ASP A 67 -31.07 -21.01 5.95
N TYR A 68 -31.00 -19.67 5.86
CA TYR A 68 -30.69 -18.83 7.03
C TYR A 68 -31.90 -18.63 7.96
N SER A 69 -31.67 -18.61 9.27
CA SER A 69 -32.61 -18.08 10.27
C SER A 69 -32.54 -16.54 10.33
N ASN A 70 -33.55 -15.91 10.92
CA ASN A 70 -33.56 -14.45 11.09
C ASN A 70 -32.38 -13.98 11.97
N GLU A 71 -31.99 -14.78 12.97
CA GLU A 71 -30.84 -14.54 13.83
C GLU A 71 -29.51 -14.67 13.08
N GLU A 72 -29.38 -15.64 12.17
CA GLU A 72 -28.18 -15.80 11.32
C GLU A 72 -28.04 -14.62 10.35
N ILE A 73 -29.15 -14.14 9.78
CA ILE A 73 -29.16 -12.93 8.94
C ILE A 73 -28.73 -11.72 9.78
N LEU A 74 -29.29 -11.56 10.99
CA LEU A 74 -28.93 -10.47 11.88
C LEU A 74 -27.45 -10.50 12.25
N ASP A 75 -26.89 -11.68 12.57
CA ASP A 75 -25.47 -11.84 12.87
C ASP A 75 -24.58 -11.36 11.71
N ILE A 76 -24.89 -11.77 10.48
CA ILE A 76 -24.16 -11.33 9.28
C ILE A 76 -24.23 -9.80 9.12
N VAL A 77 -25.42 -9.22 9.29
CA VAL A 77 -25.65 -7.76 9.15
C VAL A 77 -24.92 -6.97 10.24
N LEU A 78 -24.91 -7.47 11.48
CA LEU A 78 -24.31 -6.76 12.62
C LEU A 78 -22.79 -6.62 12.51
N ARG A 79 -22.12 -7.48 11.75
CA ARG A 79 -20.68 -7.36 11.45
C ARG A 79 -20.34 -6.05 10.73
N ASP A 80 -21.29 -5.46 10.01
CA ASP A 80 -21.09 -4.23 9.23
C ASP A 80 -21.69 -2.98 9.89
N LYS A 81 -22.31 -3.11 11.07
CA LYS A 81 -23.06 -2.04 11.74
C LYS A 81 -22.30 -0.71 11.83
N LYS A 82 -21.02 -0.75 12.22
CA LYS A 82 -20.19 0.45 12.37
C LYS A 82 -19.92 1.17 11.03
N TYR A 83 -19.95 0.45 9.90
CA TYR A 83 -19.87 1.07 8.58
C TYR A 83 -21.21 1.69 8.18
N PHE A 84 -22.34 1.09 8.58
CA PHE A 84 -23.66 1.70 8.37
C PHE A 84 -23.78 3.02 9.12
N GLU A 85 -23.34 3.07 10.37
CA GLU A 85 -23.37 4.28 11.21
C GLU A 85 -22.53 5.42 10.60
N SER A 86 -21.33 5.12 10.06
CA SER A 86 -20.43 6.14 9.51
C SER A 86 -20.80 6.62 8.11
N THR A 87 -21.49 5.79 7.32
CA THR A 87 -21.84 6.09 5.93
C THR A 87 -23.32 6.43 5.73
N ASN A 88 -24.12 6.43 6.80
CA ASN A 88 -25.59 6.50 6.75
C ASN A 88 -26.19 5.36 5.90
N GLY A 89 -25.65 4.17 6.12
CA GLY A 89 -25.94 2.91 5.43
C GLY A 89 -27.07 2.08 6.03
N GLY A 90 -27.04 0.76 5.82
CA GLY A 90 -28.00 -0.17 6.43
C GLY A 90 -28.26 -1.43 5.62
N VAL A 91 -29.49 -1.95 5.67
CA VAL A 91 -29.89 -3.15 4.93
C VAL A 91 -30.79 -2.78 3.75
N THR A 92 -30.60 -3.45 2.61
CA THR A 92 -31.57 -3.38 1.50
C THR A 92 -32.17 -4.74 1.24
N LEU A 93 -33.51 -4.79 1.20
CA LEU A 93 -34.24 -5.96 0.76
C LEU A 93 -34.39 -5.87 -0.77
N SER A 94 -33.82 -6.82 -1.51
CA SER A 94 -33.83 -6.85 -2.98
C SER A 94 -33.92 -8.30 -3.49
N GLY A 95 -33.81 -8.54 -4.79
CA GLY A 95 -33.92 -9.87 -5.40
C GLY A 95 -35.36 -10.40 -5.40
N GLY A 96 -35.76 -11.01 -6.50
CA GLY A 96 -37.17 -11.41 -6.66
C GLY A 96 -38.12 -10.22 -6.44
N GLU A 97 -39.18 -10.43 -5.69
CA GLU A 97 -40.00 -9.36 -5.10
C GLU A 97 -40.10 -9.59 -3.58
N PRO A 98 -39.35 -8.83 -2.75
CA PRO A 98 -39.32 -9.03 -1.30
C PRO A 98 -40.71 -8.97 -0.65
N LEU A 99 -41.63 -8.21 -1.24
CA LEU A 99 -42.99 -8.00 -0.72
C LEU A 99 -43.93 -9.19 -0.96
N LEU A 100 -43.48 -10.24 -1.65
CA LEU A 100 -44.19 -11.53 -1.82
C LEU A 100 -43.83 -12.58 -0.75
N GLN A 101 -42.83 -12.32 0.09
CA GLN A 101 -42.50 -13.23 1.18
C GLN A 101 -43.63 -13.32 2.21
N ASN A 102 -43.55 -14.32 3.09
CA ASN A 102 -44.46 -14.38 4.24
C ASN A 102 -44.27 -13.13 5.10
N VAL A 103 -45.33 -12.34 5.24
CA VAL A 103 -45.28 -11.01 5.87
C VAL A 103 -44.94 -11.07 7.36
N ASP A 104 -45.40 -12.09 8.08
CA ASP A 104 -45.17 -12.18 9.53
C ASP A 104 -43.68 -12.50 9.79
N ASN A 105 -43.11 -13.46 9.06
CA ASN A 105 -41.68 -13.78 9.17
C ASN A 105 -40.77 -12.62 8.72
N LEU A 106 -41.20 -11.83 7.74
CA LEU A 106 -40.47 -10.64 7.30
C LEU A 106 -40.52 -9.54 8.36
N ILE A 107 -41.66 -9.36 9.04
CA ILE A 107 -41.79 -8.43 10.17
C ILE A 107 -40.87 -8.84 11.32
N ASP A 108 -40.80 -10.13 11.65
CA ASP A 108 -39.90 -10.62 12.70
C ASP A 108 -38.44 -10.19 12.43
N LEU A 109 -37.97 -10.32 11.17
CA LEU A 109 -36.63 -9.86 10.79
C LEU A 109 -36.49 -8.33 10.86
N LEU A 110 -37.50 -7.59 10.41
CA LEU A 110 -37.51 -6.12 10.43
C LEU A 110 -37.53 -5.56 11.87
N GLU A 111 -38.16 -6.26 12.80
CA GLU A 111 -38.16 -5.91 14.22
C GLU A 111 -36.76 -6.05 14.82
N LEU A 112 -36.03 -7.12 14.49
CA LEU A 112 -34.63 -7.28 14.87
C LEU A 112 -33.76 -6.13 14.35
N PHE A 113 -33.90 -5.74 13.08
CA PHE A 113 -33.17 -4.60 12.53
C PHE A 113 -33.52 -3.28 13.22
N LYS A 114 -34.79 -3.08 13.58
CA LYS A 114 -35.24 -1.88 14.28
C LYS A 114 -34.68 -1.80 15.69
N GLU A 115 -34.64 -2.91 16.43
CA GLU A 115 -34.02 -2.98 17.77
C GLU A 115 -32.54 -2.57 17.73
N GLU A 116 -31.85 -2.92 16.65
CA GLU A 116 -30.45 -2.59 16.43
C GLU A 116 -30.22 -1.21 15.79
N ASN A 117 -31.27 -0.43 15.55
CA ASN A 117 -31.27 0.89 14.88
C ASN A 117 -30.71 0.85 13.44
N ILE A 118 -31.00 -0.21 12.69
CA ILE A 118 -30.55 -0.39 11.31
C ILE A 118 -31.58 0.19 10.35
N SER A 119 -31.15 1.11 9.49
CA SER A 119 -31.99 1.63 8.40
C SER A 119 -32.26 0.54 7.37
N VAL A 120 -33.53 0.31 7.04
CA VAL A 120 -33.93 -0.65 6.01
C VAL A 120 -34.45 0.09 4.77
N ALA A 121 -33.93 -0.27 3.60
CA ALA A 121 -34.48 0.11 2.30
C ALA A 121 -35.09 -1.14 1.63
N VAL A 122 -36.05 -0.94 0.75
CA VAL A 122 -36.60 -2.02 -0.08
C VAL A 122 -36.58 -1.63 -1.54
N GLU A 123 -35.97 -2.47 -2.36
CA GLU A 123 -36.10 -2.45 -3.81
C GLU A 123 -37.32 -3.27 -4.21
N THR A 124 -38.22 -2.65 -4.97
CA THR A 124 -39.51 -3.28 -5.30
C THR A 124 -40.06 -2.77 -6.62
N SER A 125 -40.82 -3.63 -7.28
CA SER A 125 -41.67 -3.26 -8.40
C SER A 125 -43.05 -2.77 -7.98
N LEU A 126 -43.37 -2.90 -6.68
CA LEU A 126 -44.71 -2.76 -6.10
C LEU A 126 -45.76 -3.73 -6.66
N HIS A 127 -45.37 -4.74 -7.44
CA HIS A 127 -46.29 -5.78 -7.91
C HIS A 127 -46.52 -6.88 -6.84
N ALA A 128 -47.08 -6.46 -5.70
CA ALA A 128 -47.36 -7.30 -4.54
C ALA A 128 -48.73 -6.95 -3.90
N PRO A 129 -49.30 -7.82 -3.04
CA PRO A 129 -50.54 -7.52 -2.33
C PRO A 129 -50.39 -6.28 -1.42
N TRP A 130 -51.31 -5.32 -1.54
CA TRP A 130 -51.28 -4.06 -0.77
C TRP A 130 -51.18 -4.27 0.75
N GLU A 131 -51.87 -5.27 1.29
CA GLU A 131 -51.85 -5.56 2.74
C GLU A 131 -50.44 -5.91 3.24
N ASN A 132 -49.60 -6.54 2.42
CA ASN A 132 -48.20 -6.80 2.78
C ASN A 132 -47.42 -5.49 2.86
N ILE A 133 -47.54 -4.64 1.83
CA ILE A 133 -46.86 -3.35 1.73
C ILE A 133 -47.22 -2.47 2.93
N LYS A 134 -48.52 -2.33 3.22
CA LYS A 134 -49.05 -1.51 4.31
C LYS A 134 -48.53 -1.95 5.68
N LYS A 135 -48.45 -3.27 5.93
CA LYS A 135 -47.98 -3.80 7.21
C LYS A 135 -46.50 -3.46 7.47
N ILE A 136 -45.67 -3.60 6.44
CA ILE A 136 -44.22 -3.41 6.58
C ILE A 136 -43.76 -1.95 6.46
N ALA A 137 -44.57 -1.07 5.85
CA ALA A 137 -44.15 0.30 5.53
C ALA A 137 -43.56 1.09 6.71
N ARG A 138 -44.06 0.85 7.93
CA ARG A 138 -43.58 1.47 9.17
C ARG A 138 -42.13 1.10 9.57
N TYR A 139 -41.56 0.06 8.98
CA TYR A 139 -40.20 -0.41 9.23
C TYR A 139 -39.23 0.01 8.11
N ILE A 140 -39.75 0.50 6.99
CA ILE A 140 -38.96 0.83 5.80
C ILE A 140 -38.65 2.32 5.79
N SER A 141 -37.37 2.64 5.76
CA SER A 141 -36.88 4.02 5.73
C SER A 141 -36.81 4.62 4.31
N LEU A 142 -36.75 3.77 3.28
CA LEU A 142 -36.72 4.16 1.88
C LEU A 142 -37.28 3.07 0.97
N PHE A 143 -38.25 3.43 0.13
CA PHE A 143 -38.72 2.60 -0.98
C PHE A 143 -37.99 3.00 -2.28
N LEU A 144 -37.22 2.07 -2.83
CA LEU A 144 -36.58 2.16 -4.14
C LEU A 144 -37.51 1.49 -5.16
N VAL A 145 -38.33 2.28 -5.84
CA VAL A 145 -39.39 1.76 -6.71
C VAL A 145 -38.91 1.74 -8.16
N ASP A 146 -38.82 0.54 -8.73
CA ASP A 146 -38.36 0.37 -10.10
C ASP A 146 -39.52 0.46 -11.11
N LEU A 147 -39.53 1.54 -11.87
CA LEU A 147 -40.37 1.69 -13.04
C LEU A 147 -39.73 0.97 -14.23
N LYS A 148 -40.56 0.38 -15.10
CA LYS A 148 -40.11 -0.39 -16.28
C LYS A 148 -40.49 0.32 -17.59
N VAL A 149 -41.77 0.29 -17.93
CA VAL A 149 -42.37 1.02 -19.06
C VAL A 149 -43.64 1.69 -18.55
N ILE A 150 -43.79 2.99 -18.82
CA ILE A 150 -44.92 3.82 -18.41
C ILE A 150 -45.59 4.39 -19.66
N GLY A 151 -46.92 4.50 -19.65
CA GLY A 151 -47.72 5.05 -20.76
C GLY A 151 -48.00 4.10 -21.92
N ASP A 152 -47.43 2.89 -21.92
CA ASP A 152 -47.68 1.84 -22.91
C ASP A 152 -47.88 0.48 -22.22
N GLU A 153 -49.15 0.17 -21.94
CA GLU A 153 -49.55 -1.02 -21.18
C GLU A 153 -49.27 -2.33 -21.92
N GLU A 154 -49.43 -2.34 -23.24
CA GLU A 154 -49.18 -3.54 -24.05
C GLU A 154 -47.68 -3.80 -24.19
N LEU A 155 -46.87 -2.74 -24.34
CA LEU A 155 -45.41 -2.87 -24.30
C LEU A 155 -44.93 -3.33 -22.93
N HIS A 156 -45.48 -2.77 -21.83
CA HIS A 156 -45.14 -3.22 -20.49
C HIS A 156 -45.44 -4.72 -20.30
N LYS A 157 -46.68 -5.17 -20.61
CA LYS A 157 -47.06 -6.59 -20.53
C LYS A 157 -46.17 -7.48 -21.39
N LYS A 158 -45.81 -7.04 -22.59
CA LYS A 158 -44.91 -7.79 -23.47
C LYS A 158 -43.53 -7.99 -22.83
N LEU A 159 -43.01 -6.97 -22.16
CA LEU A 159 -41.66 -6.96 -21.61
C LEU A 159 -41.55 -7.56 -20.20
N THR A 160 -42.62 -7.53 -19.39
CA THR A 160 -42.63 -7.97 -17.98
C THR A 160 -43.60 -9.12 -17.68
N ARG A 161 -44.48 -9.47 -18.63
CA ARG A 161 -45.61 -10.42 -18.49
C ARG A 161 -46.67 -10.02 -17.44
N GLN A 162 -46.64 -8.80 -16.93
CA GLN A 162 -47.60 -8.29 -15.94
C GLN A 162 -48.20 -6.95 -16.37
N SER A 163 -49.27 -6.51 -15.70
CA SER A 163 -49.90 -5.20 -15.93
C SER A 163 -49.34 -4.13 -15.01
N ASN A 164 -49.24 -2.86 -15.45
CA ASN A 164 -48.88 -1.75 -14.57
C ASN A 164 -49.98 -1.36 -13.58
N THR A 165 -51.22 -1.81 -13.78
CA THR A 165 -52.38 -1.34 -13.01
C THR A 165 -52.17 -1.49 -11.50
N LEU A 166 -51.75 -2.68 -11.06
CA LEU A 166 -51.47 -2.95 -9.64
C LEU A 166 -50.30 -2.11 -9.11
N ILE A 167 -49.24 -1.94 -9.91
CA ILE A 167 -48.06 -1.16 -9.56
C ILE A 167 -48.44 0.31 -9.32
N HIS A 168 -49.17 0.91 -10.26
CA HIS A 168 -49.61 2.29 -10.17
C HIS A 168 -50.58 2.52 -9.00
N ASP A 169 -51.52 1.59 -8.76
CA ASP A 169 -52.45 1.67 -7.63
C ASP A 169 -51.73 1.57 -6.29
N ASN A 170 -50.76 0.65 -6.17
CA ASN A 170 -49.94 0.53 -4.97
C ASN A 170 -49.04 1.75 -4.77
N LEU A 171 -48.45 2.30 -5.83
CA LEU A 171 -47.63 3.51 -5.75
C LEU A 171 -48.45 4.71 -5.26
N LYS A 172 -49.67 4.92 -5.78
CA LYS A 172 -50.57 5.99 -5.30
C LYS A 172 -50.88 5.85 -3.82
N LYS A 173 -51.23 4.64 -3.36
CA LYS A 173 -51.50 4.38 -1.95
C LYS A 173 -50.25 4.52 -1.07
N LEU A 174 -49.07 4.19 -1.60
CA LEU A 174 -47.79 4.35 -0.90
C LEU A 174 -47.46 5.84 -0.70
N LEU A 175 -47.84 6.71 -1.65
CA LEU A 175 -47.69 8.16 -1.53
C LEU A 175 -48.56 8.79 -0.45
N ASP A 176 -49.69 8.15 -0.11
CA ASP A 176 -50.53 8.56 1.01
C ASP A 176 -49.92 8.19 2.39
N LEU A 177 -48.83 7.42 2.41
CA LEU A 177 -48.07 7.09 3.61
C LEU A 177 -46.88 8.05 3.80
N ASP A 178 -46.55 8.36 5.05
CA ASP A 178 -45.38 9.18 5.41
C ASP A 178 -44.07 8.35 5.28
N VAL A 179 -43.72 7.98 4.06
CA VAL A 179 -42.53 7.18 3.72
C VAL A 179 -41.71 7.87 2.63
N LYS A 180 -40.38 7.67 2.66
CA LYS A 180 -39.50 8.17 1.59
C LYS A 180 -39.56 7.23 0.40
N ILE A 181 -39.75 7.79 -0.80
CA ILE A 181 -39.80 7.05 -2.06
C ILE A 181 -38.78 7.66 -3.01
N LYS A 182 -37.98 6.80 -3.65
CA LYS A 182 -37.10 7.16 -4.77
C LYS A 182 -37.50 6.31 -5.96
N LEU A 183 -37.93 6.98 -7.04
CA LEU A 183 -38.34 6.32 -8.27
C LEU A 183 -37.11 6.11 -9.15
N ARG A 184 -36.97 4.89 -9.68
CA ARG A 184 -35.83 4.48 -10.49
C ARG A 184 -36.27 3.85 -11.80
N MET A 185 -35.43 3.93 -12.83
CA MET A 185 -35.68 3.26 -14.11
C MET A 185 -34.38 2.80 -14.74
N VAL A 186 -34.29 1.51 -15.07
CA VAL A 186 -33.21 1.01 -15.94
C VAL A 186 -33.55 1.40 -17.38
N ILE A 187 -32.65 2.11 -18.04
CA ILE A 187 -32.78 2.46 -19.46
C ILE A 187 -32.20 1.31 -20.30
N VAL A 188 -33.05 0.67 -21.09
CA VAL A 188 -32.72 -0.49 -21.91
C VAL A 188 -32.88 -0.13 -23.40
N PRO A 189 -31.76 -0.01 -24.13
CA PRO A 189 -31.76 0.43 -25.52
C PRO A 189 -32.73 -0.33 -26.44
N GLY A 190 -33.59 0.42 -27.13
CA GLY A 190 -34.58 -0.11 -28.08
C GLY A 190 -35.84 -0.69 -27.45
N LEU A 191 -35.97 -0.70 -26.11
CA LEU A 191 -37.11 -1.27 -25.40
C LEU A 191 -37.93 -0.22 -24.65
N ASN A 192 -37.29 0.64 -23.86
CA ASN A 192 -37.98 1.66 -23.06
C ASN A 192 -37.35 3.07 -23.17
N ASP A 193 -36.42 3.27 -24.09
CA ASP A 193 -35.67 4.52 -24.29
C ASP A 193 -36.22 5.41 -25.43
N SER A 194 -37.42 5.11 -25.95
CA SER A 194 -38.03 5.95 -26.99
C SER A 194 -38.47 7.30 -26.42
N GLU A 195 -38.44 8.36 -27.24
CA GLU A 195 -38.91 9.70 -26.86
C GLU A 195 -40.34 9.66 -26.31
N LYS A 196 -41.22 8.86 -26.93
CA LYS A 196 -42.61 8.68 -26.46
C LYS A 196 -42.63 8.09 -25.05
N ASN A 197 -41.90 7.00 -24.80
CA ASN A 197 -41.91 6.35 -23.48
C ASN A 197 -41.35 7.26 -22.38
N ILE A 198 -40.27 8.00 -22.66
CA ILE A 198 -39.67 8.93 -21.70
C ILE A 198 -40.60 10.11 -21.42
N LYS A 199 -41.28 10.64 -22.45
CA LYS A 199 -42.28 11.70 -22.29
C LYS A 199 -43.45 11.22 -21.43
N ASP A 200 -44.01 10.05 -21.75
CA ASP A 200 -45.14 9.48 -21.00
C ASP A 200 -44.75 9.20 -19.53
N ALA A 201 -43.52 8.70 -19.30
CA ALA A 201 -42.97 8.54 -17.96
C ALA A 201 -42.82 9.88 -17.24
N SER A 202 -42.32 10.91 -17.92
CA SER A 202 -42.16 12.26 -17.36
C SER A 202 -43.50 12.88 -16.95
N GLU A 203 -44.53 12.74 -17.79
CA GLU A 203 -45.89 13.20 -17.51
C GLU A 203 -46.50 12.43 -16.32
N PHE A 204 -46.29 11.11 -16.25
CA PHE A 204 -46.71 10.30 -15.12
C PHE A 204 -46.05 10.74 -13.82
N LEU A 205 -44.72 10.91 -13.78
CA LEU A 205 -43.98 11.36 -12.59
C LEU A 205 -44.53 12.69 -12.07
N LYS A 206 -44.75 13.66 -12.97
CA LYS A 206 -45.35 14.96 -12.60
C LYS A 206 -46.76 14.80 -12.05
N SER A 207 -47.57 13.89 -12.62
CA SER A 207 -48.95 13.66 -12.17
C SER A 207 -49.03 13.14 -10.73
N ILE A 208 -47.97 12.50 -10.25
CA ILE A 208 -47.84 12.01 -8.86
C ILE A 208 -46.93 12.89 -8.00
N GLY A 209 -46.55 14.08 -8.49
CA GLY A 209 -45.79 15.08 -7.73
C GLY A 209 -44.27 14.88 -7.71
N PHE A 210 -43.72 13.98 -8.55
CA PHE A 210 -42.27 13.76 -8.65
C PHE A 210 -41.68 14.58 -9.81
N ASN A 211 -40.57 15.25 -9.51
CA ASN A 211 -39.76 15.99 -10.48
C ASN A 211 -38.32 15.47 -10.55
N VAL A 212 -38.03 14.32 -9.95
CA VAL A 212 -36.70 13.66 -9.98
C VAL A 212 -36.90 12.17 -10.27
N ILE A 213 -36.02 11.59 -11.08
CA ILE A 213 -35.93 10.14 -11.29
C ILE A 213 -34.46 9.70 -11.32
N GLU A 214 -34.14 8.55 -10.73
CA GLU A 214 -32.84 7.91 -10.89
C GLU A 214 -32.83 6.98 -12.10
N LEU A 215 -31.91 7.23 -13.02
CA LEU A 215 -31.70 6.41 -14.20
C LEU A 215 -30.49 5.50 -14.01
N MET A 216 -30.69 4.22 -14.30
CA MET A 216 -29.64 3.20 -14.23
C MET A 216 -29.27 2.72 -15.63
N LYS A 217 -27.98 2.53 -15.87
CA LYS A 217 -27.48 1.92 -17.10
C LYS A 217 -27.87 0.44 -17.16
N PHE A 218 -28.27 -0.05 -18.34
CA PHE A 218 -28.39 -1.48 -18.54
C PHE A 218 -27.00 -2.14 -18.59
N HIS A 219 -26.78 -3.16 -17.76
CA HIS A 219 -25.58 -4.00 -17.77
C HIS A 219 -25.92 -5.38 -18.32
N ASN A 220 -25.15 -5.87 -19.29
CA ASN A 220 -25.38 -7.18 -19.91
C ASN A 220 -24.97 -8.39 -19.04
N ILE A 221 -24.80 -8.19 -17.73
CA ILE A 221 -24.44 -9.24 -16.76
C ILE A 221 -25.49 -10.37 -16.75
N TYR A 222 -26.73 -10.05 -17.13
CA TYR A 222 -27.85 -10.99 -17.23
C TYR A 222 -27.58 -12.16 -18.18
N GLU A 223 -26.94 -11.94 -19.33
CA GLU A 223 -26.71 -12.99 -20.33
C GLU A 223 -25.70 -14.02 -19.83
N ASP A 224 -24.50 -13.57 -19.40
CA ASP A 224 -23.45 -14.42 -18.82
C ASP A 224 -23.94 -15.19 -17.57
N LYS A 225 -24.80 -14.55 -16.76
CA LYS A 225 -25.35 -15.16 -15.54
C LYS A 225 -26.37 -16.24 -15.87
N SER A 226 -27.24 -16.01 -16.84
CA SER A 226 -28.25 -16.99 -17.24
C SER A 226 -27.64 -18.19 -17.96
N GLU A 227 -26.59 -18.00 -18.76
CA GLU A 227 -25.82 -19.10 -19.36
C GLU A 227 -25.22 -20.02 -18.28
N ARG A 228 -24.61 -19.44 -17.24
CA ARG A 228 -24.05 -20.20 -16.10
C ARG A 228 -25.12 -20.96 -15.31
N LEU A 229 -26.31 -20.37 -15.18
CA LEU A 229 -27.43 -20.96 -14.44
C LEU A 229 -28.27 -21.93 -15.29
N GLY A 230 -28.00 -22.05 -16.61
CA GLY A 230 -28.78 -22.88 -17.52
C GLY A 230 -30.23 -22.41 -17.69
N VAL A 231 -30.50 -21.12 -17.51
CA VAL A 231 -31.85 -20.53 -17.64
C VAL A 231 -32.09 -20.14 -19.10
N GLU A 232 -33.25 -20.51 -19.65
CA GLU A 232 -33.65 -20.15 -21.01
C GLU A 232 -33.75 -18.61 -21.17
N LEU A 233 -33.00 -18.05 -22.12
CA LEU A 233 -32.78 -16.61 -22.25
C LEU A 233 -33.07 -16.10 -23.66
N THR A 234 -33.59 -14.86 -23.74
CA THR A 234 -33.67 -14.08 -24.99
C THR A 234 -32.50 -13.09 -25.03
N HIS A 235 -31.57 -13.26 -25.97
CA HIS A 235 -30.45 -12.33 -26.14
C HIS A 235 -30.95 -10.96 -26.60
N LEU A 236 -30.44 -9.90 -25.98
CA LEU A 236 -30.80 -8.51 -26.29
C LEU A 236 -29.75 -7.84 -27.19
N ASP A 237 -28.53 -8.38 -27.27
CA ASP A 237 -27.42 -7.87 -28.11
C ASP A 237 -27.13 -6.37 -27.89
N ILE A 238 -27.16 -5.92 -26.63
CA ILE A 238 -26.93 -4.53 -26.24
C ILE A 238 -25.50 -4.34 -25.75
N SER A 239 -24.70 -3.56 -26.48
CA SER A 239 -23.34 -3.23 -26.06
C SER A 239 -23.31 -2.20 -24.90
N PRO A 240 -22.26 -2.19 -24.06
CA PRO A 240 -22.08 -1.16 -23.02
C PRO A 240 -22.08 0.27 -23.56
N GLU A 241 -21.53 0.52 -24.75
CA GLU A 241 -21.52 1.84 -25.39
C GLU A 241 -22.93 2.27 -25.80
N LYS A 242 -23.72 1.35 -26.36
CA LYS A 242 -25.11 1.60 -26.73
C LYS A 242 -25.95 1.90 -25.49
N SER A 243 -25.73 1.14 -24.41
CA SER A 243 -26.37 1.36 -23.12
C SER A 243 -26.07 2.74 -22.54
N LEU A 244 -24.79 3.14 -22.50
CA LEU A 244 -24.39 4.48 -22.03
C LEU A 244 -24.94 5.61 -22.91
N SER A 245 -24.96 5.43 -24.23
CA SER A 245 -25.52 6.42 -25.16
C SER A 245 -27.01 6.61 -24.94
N SER A 246 -27.76 5.52 -24.78
CA SER A 246 -29.20 5.54 -24.52
C SER A 246 -29.51 6.19 -23.16
N LEU A 247 -28.74 5.86 -22.12
CA LEU A 247 -28.85 6.49 -20.80
C LEU A 247 -28.66 8.02 -20.86
N LYS A 248 -27.62 8.50 -21.56
CA LYS A 248 -27.36 9.93 -21.76
C LYS A 248 -28.54 10.62 -22.44
N HIS A 249 -29.01 10.04 -23.54
CA HIS A 249 -30.13 10.57 -24.29
C HIS A 249 -31.42 10.60 -23.45
N ALA A 250 -31.68 9.53 -22.69
CA ALA A 250 -32.82 9.48 -21.79
C ALA A 250 -32.75 10.56 -20.70
N ALA A 251 -31.59 10.75 -20.07
CA ALA A 251 -31.38 11.79 -19.08
C ALA A 251 -31.64 13.20 -19.66
N GLU A 252 -31.16 13.48 -20.87
CA GLU A 252 -31.44 14.73 -21.58
C GLU A 252 -32.93 14.93 -21.82
N LEU A 253 -33.65 13.89 -22.28
CA LEU A 253 -35.08 13.95 -22.55
C LEU A 253 -35.91 14.16 -21.27
N PHE A 254 -35.61 13.46 -20.17
CA PHE A 254 -36.26 13.71 -18.88
C PHE A 254 -36.08 15.16 -18.44
N ASN A 255 -34.84 15.68 -18.52
CA ASN A 255 -34.51 17.05 -18.15
C ASN A 255 -35.26 18.07 -19.04
N GLN A 256 -35.33 17.86 -20.35
CA GLN A 256 -36.12 18.68 -21.29
C GLN A 256 -37.62 18.65 -20.96
N ASN A 257 -38.12 17.50 -20.51
CA ASN A 257 -39.48 17.34 -20.04
C ASN A 257 -39.66 17.83 -18.60
N GLY A 258 -38.71 18.52 -17.97
CA GLY A 258 -38.86 19.12 -16.64
C GLY A 258 -38.85 18.12 -15.47
N VAL A 259 -38.23 16.96 -15.66
CA VAL A 259 -37.93 15.98 -14.61
C VAL A 259 -36.40 15.84 -14.52
N ASN A 260 -35.82 16.12 -13.36
CA ASN A 260 -34.39 15.98 -13.13
C ASN A 260 -33.97 14.50 -13.15
N ALA A 261 -33.14 14.12 -14.12
CA ALA A 261 -32.61 12.76 -14.20
C ALA A 261 -31.26 12.67 -13.48
N GLU A 262 -31.20 11.87 -12.40
CA GLU A 262 -29.98 11.56 -11.67
C GLU A 262 -29.41 10.22 -12.15
N SER A 263 -28.09 10.11 -12.30
CA SER A 263 -27.46 8.82 -12.60
C SER A 263 -26.03 8.80 -12.12
N ALA A 264 -25.63 7.74 -11.41
CA ALA A 264 -24.25 7.54 -10.96
C ALA A 264 -23.29 7.43 -12.16
N ASP A 265 -23.71 6.78 -13.25
CA ASP A 265 -22.95 6.62 -14.49
C ASP A 265 -22.70 7.94 -15.25
N LEU A 266 -23.49 8.98 -14.97
CA LEU A 266 -23.40 10.30 -15.62
C LEU A 266 -22.83 11.38 -14.68
N ALA A 267 -22.52 11.03 -13.44
CA ALA A 267 -22.07 12.00 -12.45
C ALA A 267 -20.71 12.61 -12.83
N PRO A 268 -20.49 13.91 -12.56
CA PRO A 268 -19.22 14.54 -12.82
C PRO A 268 -18.12 13.91 -11.97
N SER A 269 -16.93 13.75 -12.54
CA SER A 269 -15.75 13.35 -11.79
C SER A 269 -15.43 14.34 -10.68
N VAL A 270 -14.93 13.86 -9.54
CA VAL A 270 -14.43 14.71 -8.45
C VAL A 270 -13.44 15.73 -9.02
N PRO A 271 -13.63 17.03 -8.75
CA PRO A 271 -12.75 18.06 -9.28
C PRO A 271 -11.34 17.91 -8.69
N ARG A 272 -10.33 18.08 -9.54
CA ARG A 272 -8.92 18.06 -9.13
C ARG A 272 -8.46 19.38 -8.54
N THR A 273 -7.45 19.33 -7.69
CA THR A 273 -6.78 20.51 -7.13
C THR A 273 -6.28 21.44 -8.25
N PRO A 274 -6.56 22.75 -8.18
CA PRO A 274 -5.99 23.71 -9.10
C PRO A 274 -4.50 23.92 -8.82
N LEU A 275 -3.66 23.55 -9.79
CA LEU A 275 -2.20 23.77 -9.76
C LEU A 275 -1.81 24.99 -10.60
N THR A 276 -0.79 25.73 -10.17
CA THR A 276 -0.25 26.88 -10.92
C THR A 276 0.43 26.43 -12.22
N GLU A 277 0.49 27.31 -13.22
CA GLU A 277 1.19 27.03 -14.49
C GLU A 277 2.70 26.78 -14.30
N ARG A 278 3.30 27.31 -13.23
CA ARG A 278 4.69 27.03 -12.87
C ARG A 278 4.87 25.59 -12.41
N VAL A 279 3.99 25.11 -11.51
CA VAL A 279 4.00 23.73 -11.01
C VAL A 279 3.81 22.74 -12.16
N LYS A 280 2.80 22.95 -13.01
CA LYS A 280 2.55 22.11 -14.19
C LYS A 280 3.76 22.06 -15.14
N PHE A 281 4.40 23.21 -15.38
CA PHE A 281 5.59 23.29 -16.22
C PHE A 281 6.75 22.46 -15.64
N ILE A 282 7.05 22.62 -14.34
CA ILE A 282 8.16 21.91 -13.69
C ILE A 282 7.87 20.41 -13.63
N GLN A 283 6.64 20.00 -13.28
CA GLN A 283 6.21 18.61 -13.28
C GLN A 283 6.39 17.97 -14.67
N LYS A 284 5.91 18.63 -15.73
CA LYS A 284 6.08 18.16 -17.11
C LYS A 284 7.56 17.96 -17.45
N GLU A 285 8.39 18.93 -17.14
CA GLU A 285 9.83 18.84 -17.43
C GLU A 285 10.53 17.71 -16.68
N ILE A 286 10.11 17.38 -15.45
CA ILE A 286 10.62 16.23 -14.69
C ILE A 286 10.14 14.93 -15.33
N HIS A 287 8.85 14.84 -15.67
CA HIS A 287 8.21 13.67 -16.27
C HIS A 287 8.77 13.30 -17.65
N GLU A 288 9.13 14.29 -18.45
CA GLU A 288 9.68 14.10 -19.79
C GLU A 288 11.21 13.91 -19.79
N TYR A 289 11.89 14.16 -18.66
CA TYR A 289 13.33 14.03 -18.56
C TYR A 289 13.77 12.56 -18.54
N PRO A 290 14.72 12.13 -19.40
CA PRO A 290 15.21 10.76 -19.39
C PRO A 290 15.95 10.41 -18.10
N TYR A 291 15.58 9.30 -17.46
CA TYR A 291 16.22 8.82 -16.23
C TYR A 291 17.72 8.64 -16.42
N GLY A 292 18.51 9.36 -15.64
CA GLY A 292 19.96 9.36 -15.74
C GLY A 292 20.67 8.59 -14.63
N ILE A 293 21.96 8.35 -14.83
CA ILE A 293 22.91 7.99 -13.76
C ILE A 293 23.89 9.14 -13.60
N CYS A 294 24.18 9.55 -12.36
CA CYS A 294 25.17 10.57 -12.06
C CYS A 294 26.39 9.96 -11.35
N PHE A 295 27.57 10.14 -11.95
CA PHE A 295 28.85 9.67 -11.38
C PHE A 295 29.66 10.77 -10.69
N GLU A 296 29.14 12.01 -10.65
CA GLU A 296 29.86 13.17 -10.16
C GLU A 296 30.30 13.00 -8.71
N GLU A 297 29.37 12.58 -7.85
CA GLU A 297 29.60 12.43 -6.41
C GLU A 297 30.64 11.33 -6.15
N ALA A 298 30.48 10.14 -6.72
CA ALA A 298 31.45 9.05 -6.64
C ALA A 298 32.87 9.45 -7.07
N ILE A 299 32.99 10.27 -8.13
CA ILE A 299 34.26 10.80 -8.62
C ILE A 299 34.86 11.83 -7.64
N LEU A 300 34.04 12.72 -7.08
CA LEU A 300 34.48 13.72 -6.11
C LEU A 300 34.95 13.06 -4.80
N LYS A 301 34.22 12.07 -4.29
CA LYS A 301 34.60 11.28 -3.10
C LYS A 301 35.93 10.55 -3.33
N ALA A 302 36.09 9.87 -4.46
CA ALA A 302 37.35 9.20 -4.79
C ALA A 302 38.52 10.20 -4.94
N LYS A 303 38.27 11.37 -5.53
CA LYS A 303 39.29 12.43 -5.68
C LYS A 303 39.74 12.99 -4.33
N TYR A 304 38.80 13.18 -3.39
CA TYR A 304 39.13 13.61 -2.03
C TYR A 304 40.10 12.65 -1.35
N TYR A 305 39.77 11.36 -1.30
CA TYR A 305 40.61 10.37 -0.61
C TYR A 305 41.97 10.18 -1.27
N LYS A 306 42.05 10.26 -2.62
CA LYS A 306 43.33 10.24 -3.34
C LYS A 306 44.23 11.42 -2.99
N LYS A 307 43.66 12.61 -2.75
CA LYS A 307 44.43 13.84 -2.49
C LYS A 307 44.88 13.96 -1.03
N ASN A 308 44.07 13.51 -0.07
CA ASN A 308 44.24 13.83 1.35
C ASN A 308 44.74 12.64 2.21
N LYS A 309 45.57 11.76 1.64
CA LYS A 309 46.10 10.56 2.31
C LYS A 309 45.02 9.62 2.87
N GLY A 310 43.96 9.38 2.10
CA GLY A 310 43.02 8.27 2.33
C GLY A 310 42.30 8.30 3.69
N PHE A 311 42.27 7.15 4.36
CA PHE A 311 41.53 6.86 5.59
C PHE A 311 42.40 6.99 6.85
N GLU A 312 43.45 7.83 6.84
CA GLU A 312 44.40 7.98 7.96
C GLU A 312 43.85 8.80 9.12
N LYS A 313 43.01 9.81 8.85
CA LYS A 313 42.36 10.61 9.89
C LYS A 313 41.26 9.82 10.60
N PRO A 314 40.83 10.22 11.81
CA PRO A 314 39.69 9.61 12.51
C PRO A 314 38.42 9.56 11.65
N THR A 315 37.60 8.52 11.83
CA THR A 315 36.40 8.26 11.01
C THR A 315 35.47 9.47 10.88
N PRO A 316 35.06 10.16 11.98
CA PRO A 316 34.20 11.34 11.86
C PRO A 316 34.81 12.45 10.99
N ILE A 317 36.12 12.69 11.13
CA ILE A 317 36.81 13.78 10.45
C ILE A 317 36.90 13.54 8.94
N HIS A 318 37.44 12.40 8.51
CA HIS A 318 37.63 12.17 7.08
C HIS A 318 36.30 12.00 6.32
N ARG A 319 35.24 11.56 7.01
CA ARG A 319 33.89 11.45 6.44
C ARG A 319 33.25 12.83 6.27
N ALA A 320 33.40 13.72 7.26
CA ALA A 320 32.93 15.10 7.20
C ALA A 320 33.69 15.93 6.16
N GLU A 321 35.02 15.88 6.15
CA GLU A 321 35.85 16.59 5.16
C GLU A 321 35.55 16.12 3.73
N ARG A 322 35.28 14.83 3.53
CA ARG A 322 34.83 14.26 2.25
C ARG A 322 33.48 14.80 1.81
N LEU A 323 32.52 14.96 2.74
CA LEU A 323 31.21 15.55 2.46
C LEU A 323 31.37 17.03 2.10
N ALA A 324 32.07 17.81 2.93
CA ALA A 324 32.36 19.22 2.67
C ALA A 324 33.04 19.42 1.31
N TYR A 325 34.05 18.62 0.99
CA TYR A 325 34.70 18.65 -0.32
C TYR A 325 33.71 18.40 -1.47
N THR A 326 32.79 17.44 -1.30
CA THR A 326 31.78 17.12 -2.31
C THR A 326 30.83 18.31 -2.49
N LEU A 327 30.31 18.87 -1.40
CA LEU A 327 29.42 20.03 -1.40
C LEU A 327 30.07 21.28 -1.98
N GLU A 328 31.37 21.49 -1.78
CA GLU A 328 32.12 22.62 -2.33
C GLU A 328 32.40 22.51 -3.84
N ASN A 329 32.53 21.28 -4.35
CA ASN A 329 33.02 21.04 -5.71
C ASN A 329 31.94 20.54 -6.67
N LYS A 330 30.79 20.09 -6.16
CA LYS A 330 29.65 19.66 -6.97
C LYS A 330 29.14 20.78 -7.88
N LYS A 331 28.76 20.44 -9.11
CA LYS A 331 28.16 21.38 -10.07
C LYS A 331 26.82 21.92 -9.56
N ILE A 332 26.67 23.24 -9.65
CA ILE A 332 25.41 23.95 -9.42
C ILE A 332 24.65 24.09 -10.73
N VAL A 333 23.35 23.77 -10.70
CA VAL A 333 22.41 23.93 -11.81
C VAL A 333 21.14 24.57 -11.27
N ILE A 334 20.67 25.62 -11.96
CA ILE A 334 19.38 26.27 -11.69
C ILE A 334 18.51 26.06 -12.92
N TYR A 335 17.36 25.41 -12.76
CA TYR A 335 16.43 25.15 -13.85
C TYR A 335 15.45 26.32 -14.03
N PRO A 336 14.84 26.47 -15.22
CA PRO A 336 13.88 27.53 -15.48
C PRO A 336 12.70 27.51 -14.50
N LYS A 337 12.26 28.70 -14.08
CA LYS A 337 11.09 28.96 -13.21
C LYS A 337 11.17 28.42 -11.76
N GLU A 338 12.25 27.77 -11.34
CA GLU A 338 12.41 27.31 -9.95
C GLU A 338 12.32 28.45 -8.93
N LEU A 339 11.62 28.21 -7.82
CA LEU A 339 11.60 29.08 -6.63
C LEU A 339 12.37 28.47 -5.44
N LEU A 340 12.66 27.17 -5.49
CA LEU A 340 13.49 26.44 -4.55
C LEU A 340 14.63 25.82 -5.33
N VAL A 341 15.87 26.00 -4.86
CA VAL A 341 17.08 25.69 -5.63
C VAL A 341 17.98 24.71 -4.91
N GLY A 342 18.67 23.88 -5.68
CA GLY A 342 19.44 22.75 -5.15
C GLY A 342 19.29 21.56 -6.07
N ASN A 343 20.38 21.10 -6.70
CA ASN A 343 20.37 19.90 -7.54
C ASN A 343 21.02 18.71 -6.82
N PHE A 344 20.26 17.62 -6.64
CA PHE A 344 20.77 16.34 -6.11
C PHE A 344 21.91 15.79 -6.96
N THR A 345 21.73 15.83 -8.28
CA THR A 345 22.72 15.32 -9.24
C THR A 345 23.12 16.39 -10.25
N SER A 346 24.16 16.14 -11.06
CA SER A 346 24.55 17.05 -12.16
C SER A 346 23.55 17.04 -13.34
N LYS A 347 22.49 16.22 -13.26
CA LYS A 347 21.39 16.05 -14.20
C LYS A 347 20.07 16.37 -13.49
N ARG A 348 18.99 16.61 -14.23
CA ARG A 348 17.70 16.95 -13.60
C ARG A 348 17.08 15.76 -12.90
N VAL A 349 16.91 14.64 -13.60
CA VAL A 349 16.35 13.41 -13.03
C VAL A 349 17.36 12.28 -13.15
N ALA A 350 18.03 11.94 -12.05
CA ALA A 350 19.03 10.87 -12.04
C ALA A 350 19.29 10.30 -10.65
N GLY A 351 19.75 9.06 -10.60
CA GLY A 351 20.24 8.45 -9.37
C GLY A 351 21.75 8.59 -9.18
N GLN A 352 22.20 8.35 -7.94
CA GLN A 352 23.61 8.37 -7.55
C GLN A 352 24.21 6.95 -7.52
N THR A 353 25.53 6.86 -7.46
CA THR A 353 26.23 5.57 -7.34
C THR A 353 27.05 5.54 -6.08
N TRP A 354 26.99 4.45 -5.32
CA TRP A 354 27.64 4.33 -4.00
C TRP A 354 28.79 3.30 -3.96
N PRO A 355 29.90 3.54 -4.68
CA PRO A 355 31.02 2.60 -4.74
C PRO A 355 31.73 2.41 -3.39
N GLU A 356 31.57 3.32 -2.43
CA GLU A 356 32.08 3.16 -1.06
C GLU A 356 31.38 2.05 -0.28
N PHE A 357 30.16 1.65 -0.66
CA PHE A 357 29.49 0.53 -0.02
C PHE A 357 29.69 -0.76 -0.82
N ASN A 358 29.43 -0.73 -2.12
CA ASN A 358 29.41 -1.94 -2.95
C ASN A 358 30.72 -2.27 -3.70
N GLY A 359 31.81 -1.57 -3.39
CA GLY A 359 33.16 -1.87 -3.88
C GLY A 359 33.33 -1.76 -5.39
N GLY A 360 32.39 -1.10 -6.09
CA GLY A 360 32.41 -0.97 -7.54
C GLY A 360 32.08 -2.25 -8.32
N ILE A 361 32.07 -3.47 -7.73
CA ILE A 361 31.73 -4.72 -8.43
C ILE A 361 30.30 -4.69 -8.95
N GLY A 362 29.34 -4.25 -8.13
CA GLY A 362 27.94 -4.17 -8.52
C GLY A 362 27.75 -3.30 -9.78
N TRP A 363 28.31 -2.09 -9.77
CA TRP A 363 28.19 -1.15 -10.89
C TRP A 363 29.03 -1.56 -12.11
N ASN A 364 30.25 -2.07 -11.92
CA ASN A 364 31.11 -2.44 -13.04
C ASN A 364 30.50 -3.53 -13.93
N LEU A 365 29.76 -4.45 -13.33
CA LEU A 365 29.08 -5.55 -14.02
C LEU A 365 27.80 -5.13 -14.74
N ILE A 366 27.18 -3.99 -14.39
CA ILE A 366 25.85 -3.62 -14.92
C ILE A 366 25.86 -2.37 -15.79
N LEU A 367 26.85 -1.49 -15.65
CA LEU A 367 26.90 -0.21 -16.37
C LEU A 367 26.86 -0.35 -17.90
N TRP A 368 27.33 -1.46 -18.48
CA TRP A 368 27.24 -1.70 -19.92
C TRP A 368 25.78 -1.90 -20.39
N GLN A 369 24.95 -2.55 -19.58
CA GLN A 369 23.56 -2.92 -19.90
C GLN A 369 22.50 -1.92 -19.41
N MET A 370 22.83 -0.99 -18.51
CA MET A 370 21.86 -0.09 -17.86
C MET A 370 20.99 0.75 -18.83
N ASN A 371 21.50 1.07 -20.03
CA ASN A 371 20.73 1.82 -21.03
C ASN A 371 19.51 1.05 -21.56
N PHE A 372 19.48 -0.28 -21.40
CA PHE A 372 18.50 -1.19 -21.99
C PHE A 372 17.91 -2.19 -20.98
N GLN A 373 18.31 -2.12 -19.71
CA GLN A 373 17.82 -3.04 -18.68
C GLN A 373 16.30 -2.87 -18.47
N LYS A 374 15.66 -3.96 -18.00
CA LYS A 374 14.23 -3.99 -17.67
C LYS A 374 14.01 -4.17 -16.16
N PRO A 375 12.93 -3.64 -15.59
CA PRO A 375 11.86 -2.91 -16.28
C PRO A 375 12.19 -1.44 -16.56
N MET A 376 13.17 -0.86 -15.86
CA MET A 376 13.57 0.54 -16.03
C MET A 376 15.00 0.70 -16.54
N SER A 377 15.17 1.53 -17.56
CA SER A 377 16.48 1.86 -18.12
C SER A 377 17.00 3.19 -17.63
N PHE A 378 18.29 3.26 -17.26
CA PHE A 378 18.95 4.52 -16.90
C PHE A 378 20.00 4.90 -17.94
N LYS A 379 19.93 6.15 -18.40
CA LYS A 379 20.74 6.70 -19.48
C LYS A 379 22.05 7.27 -18.96
N SER A 380 23.14 6.87 -19.59
CA SER A 380 24.47 7.44 -19.37
C SER A 380 25.27 7.50 -20.67
N LYS A 381 26.10 8.53 -20.82
CA LYS A 381 27.00 8.66 -21.97
C LYS A 381 28.22 7.77 -21.79
N ILE A 382 28.76 7.20 -22.87
CA ILE A 382 29.92 6.30 -22.78
C ILE A 382 31.16 6.97 -22.16
N ARG A 383 31.38 8.26 -22.46
CA ARG A 383 32.45 9.06 -21.85
C ARG A 383 32.31 9.20 -20.33
N GLU A 384 31.07 9.32 -19.84
CA GLU A 384 30.80 9.42 -18.39
C GLU A 384 31.12 8.10 -17.68
N ARG A 385 30.79 6.96 -18.32
CA ARG A 385 31.13 5.62 -17.81
C ARG A 385 32.65 5.41 -17.73
N TRP A 386 33.37 5.74 -18.80
CA TRP A 386 34.83 5.66 -18.80
C TRP A 386 35.45 6.56 -17.74
N ALA A 387 34.92 7.77 -17.55
CA ALA A 387 35.36 8.65 -16.47
C ALA A 387 35.12 8.03 -15.09
N TYR A 388 33.97 7.39 -14.87
CA TYR A 388 33.67 6.67 -13.63
C TYR A 388 34.65 5.50 -13.40
N TYR A 389 34.86 4.64 -14.40
CA TYR A 389 35.77 3.50 -14.29
C TYR A 389 37.19 3.93 -13.92
N LEU A 390 37.72 4.94 -14.61
CA LEU A 390 39.09 5.42 -14.42
C LEU A 390 39.27 6.22 -13.12
N LYS A 391 38.28 7.04 -12.74
CA LYS A 391 38.44 8.02 -11.65
C LYS A 391 37.89 7.53 -10.31
N ALA A 392 36.84 6.71 -10.31
CA ALA A 392 36.16 6.24 -9.11
C ALA A 392 36.24 4.71 -8.93
N ALA A 393 35.74 3.92 -9.90
CA ALA A 393 35.56 2.48 -9.70
C ALA A 393 36.86 1.75 -9.37
N HIS A 394 37.93 2.00 -10.16
CA HIS A 394 39.25 1.42 -9.89
C HIS A 394 39.77 1.72 -8.48
N TYR A 395 39.50 2.93 -7.98
CA TYR A 395 39.90 3.29 -6.62
C TYR A 395 39.14 2.45 -5.61
N TRP A 396 37.82 2.42 -5.65
CA TRP A 396 37.00 1.67 -4.69
C TRP A 396 37.13 0.15 -4.81
N CYS A 397 37.56 -0.36 -5.97
CA CYS A 397 37.85 -1.78 -6.16
C CYS A 397 39.16 -2.24 -5.50
N PHE A 398 40.23 -1.45 -5.62
CA PHE A 398 41.59 -1.92 -5.30
C PHE A 398 42.30 -1.13 -4.19
N HIS A 399 41.84 0.08 -3.89
CA HIS A 399 42.52 1.02 -2.97
C HIS A 399 41.58 1.61 -1.91
N GLY A 400 40.27 1.63 -2.17
CA GLY A 400 39.25 2.10 -1.25
C GLY A 400 38.83 1.00 -0.27
N ARG A 401 38.50 1.39 0.97
CA ARG A 401 37.92 0.50 1.98
C ARG A 401 36.41 0.48 1.85
N SER A 402 35.89 -0.17 0.81
CA SER A 402 34.43 -0.28 0.65
C SER A 402 33.83 -1.21 1.72
N LEU A 403 32.55 -1.03 2.06
CA LEU A 403 31.87 -1.88 3.04
C LEU A 403 31.92 -3.37 2.63
N MET A 404 31.56 -3.67 1.38
CA MET A 404 31.55 -5.02 0.83
C MET A 404 32.91 -5.73 0.93
N PHE A 405 34.02 -5.04 0.64
CA PHE A 405 35.36 -5.66 0.76
C PHE A 405 35.96 -5.63 2.16
N THR A 406 35.42 -4.78 3.04
CA THR A 406 35.76 -4.81 4.45
C THR A 406 35.13 -6.02 5.13
N LEU A 407 33.89 -6.35 4.78
CA LEU A 407 33.18 -7.53 5.26
C LEU A 407 33.69 -8.82 4.59
N TYR A 408 33.88 -8.78 3.28
CA TYR A 408 34.18 -9.96 2.46
C TYR A 408 35.37 -9.69 1.55
N PRO A 409 36.60 -10.04 1.98
CA PRO A 409 37.82 -9.79 1.19
C PRO A 409 37.73 -10.38 -0.22
N VAL A 410 38.27 -9.66 -1.21
CA VAL A 410 38.27 -10.08 -2.62
C VAL A 410 38.93 -11.45 -2.77
N GLY A 411 38.26 -12.37 -3.45
CA GLY A 411 38.73 -13.75 -3.67
C GLY A 411 38.47 -14.71 -2.50
N SER A 412 37.90 -14.24 -1.39
CA SER A 412 37.51 -15.11 -0.27
C SER A 412 36.30 -15.99 -0.60
N GLU A 413 36.20 -17.14 0.08
CA GLU A 413 35.00 -17.99 0.00
C GLU A 413 33.76 -17.25 0.54
N ALA A 414 33.92 -16.46 1.61
CA ALA A 414 32.84 -15.67 2.19
C ALA A 414 32.19 -14.69 1.18
N LEU A 415 32.98 -14.04 0.33
CA LEU A 415 32.45 -13.17 -0.73
C LEU A 415 31.59 -13.93 -1.74
N LEU A 416 32.01 -15.14 -2.13
CA LEU A 416 31.24 -15.99 -3.05
C LEU A 416 29.90 -16.41 -2.42
N LEU A 417 29.91 -16.79 -1.14
CA LEU A 417 28.71 -17.18 -0.40
C LEU A 417 27.75 -15.99 -0.25
N ALA A 418 28.25 -14.82 0.16
CA ALA A 418 27.46 -13.61 0.30
C ALA A 418 26.79 -13.22 -1.03
N VAL A 419 27.55 -13.18 -2.13
CA VAL A 419 27.00 -12.90 -3.46
C VAL A 419 25.93 -13.93 -3.85
N SER A 420 26.12 -15.22 -3.52
CA SER A 420 25.14 -16.27 -3.77
C SER A 420 23.85 -16.08 -2.97
N HIS A 421 23.93 -15.76 -1.68
CA HIS A 421 22.75 -15.55 -0.83
C HIS A 421 21.95 -14.33 -1.27
N ILE A 422 22.64 -13.20 -1.50
CA ILE A 422 22.05 -11.96 -2.02
C ILE A 422 21.39 -12.19 -3.39
N SER A 423 22.02 -13.02 -4.21
CA SER A 423 21.50 -13.40 -5.52
C SER A 423 20.25 -14.28 -5.40
N GLU A 424 20.27 -15.24 -4.49
CA GLU A 424 19.26 -16.28 -4.38
C GLU A 424 18.00 -15.84 -3.67
N MET A 425 18.08 -14.97 -2.65
CA MET A 425 16.93 -14.38 -1.97
C MET A 425 15.79 -15.37 -1.74
N VAL A 426 16.07 -16.40 -0.93
CA VAL A 426 15.10 -17.46 -0.60
C VAL A 426 14.63 -17.33 0.84
N ALA A 427 15.56 -17.08 1.76
CA ALA A 427 15.31 -17.13 3.19
C ALA A 427 15.32 -15.75 3.86
N GLY A 428 16.16 -14.83 3.37
CA GLY A 428 16.30 -13.47 3.86
C GLY A 428 17.37 -12.69 3.09
N PHE A 429 17.36 -11.37 3.25
CA PHE A 429 18.39 -10.45 2.77
C PHE A 429 18.56 -9.29 3.76
N ASN A 430 19.74 -8.69 3.77
CA ASN A 430 20.09 -7.55 4.62
C ASN A 430 20.34 -6.30 3.77
N ASN A 431 19.55 -5.25 4.02
CA ASN A 431 19.60 -4.00 3.26
C ASN A 431 20.78 -3.10 3.65
N ASN A 432 21.39 -3.29 4.83
CA ASN A 432 22.47 -2.42 5.33
C ASN A 432 23.80 -2.57 4.58
N LEU A 433 23.90 -3.47 3.59
CA LEU A 433 25.07 -3.57 2.71
C LEU A 433 25.31 -2.30 1.87
N VAL A 434 24.39 -1.33 1.91
CA VAL A 434 24.53 0.01 1.34
C VAL A 434 24.54 1.12 2.39
N GLY A 435 24.78 0.79 3.67
CA GLY A 435 24.66 1.71 4.80
C GLY A 435 23.30 1.63 5.48
N ILE A 436 23.19 2.22 6.67
CA ILE A 436 21.89 2.38 7.36
C ILE A 436 21.27 3.66 6.82
N SER A 437 20.13 3.50 6.15
CA SER A 437 19.24 4.60 5.79
C SER A 437 17.87 4.38 6.45
N HIS A 438 16.75 4.82 5.87
CA HIS A 438 15.42 4.60 6.48
C HIS A 438 15.29 5.22 7.89
N TYR A 439 15.37 6.54 8.01
CA TYR A 439 15.18 7.24 9.28
C TYR A 439 14.62 8.66 9.09
N ILE A 440 14.24 9.31 10.19
CA ILE A 440 13.70 10.68 10.22
C ILE A 440 14.77 11.65 10.69
N GLU A 441 14.83 12.80 10.02
CA GLU A 441 15.77 13.86 10.36
C GLU A 441 15.13 14.99 11.16
N ASN A 442 15.88 15.57 12.08
CA ASN A 442 15.42 16.69 12.89
C ASN A 442 15.57 18.03 12.15
N PHE A 443 14.70 18.24 11.15
CA PHE A 443 14.65 19.51 10.40
C PHE A 443 14.33 20.70 11.30
N GLU A 444 13.46 20.51 12.31
CA GLU A 444 13.07 21.58 13.22
C GLU A 444 14.27 22.20 13.94
N ARG A 445 15.24 21.38 14.37
CA ARG A 445 16.48 21.84 15.00
C ARG A 445 17.30 22.73 14.07
N LEU A 446 17.46 22.35 12.80
CA LEU A 446 18.16 23.19 11.82
C LEU A 446 17.41 24.51 11.60
N LEU A 447 16.09 24.45 11.46
CA LEU A 447 15.28 25.65 11.20
C LEU A 447 15.33 26.65 12.35
N LYS A 448 15.37 26.18 13.61
CA LYS A 448 15.41 27.03 14.81
C LYS A 448 16.79 27.60 15.14
N LEU A 449 17.86 26.86 14.87
CA LEU A 449 19.22 27.24 15.29
C LEU A 449 20.10 27.72 14.13
N GLY A 450 19.81 27.29 12.91
CA GLY A 450 20.78 27.30 11.81
C GLY A 450 22.01 26.44 12.13
N THR A 451 22.92 26.28 11.17
CA THR A 451 24.20 25.62 11.44
C THR A 451 25.04 26.38 12.47
N THR A 452 24.93 27.72 12.51
CA THR A 452 25.67 28.57 13.46
C THR A 452 25.33 28.20 14.90
N GLY A 453 24.03 28.13 15.25
CA GLY A 453 23.59 27.79 16.60
C GLY A 453 23.93 26.35 16.98
N ILE A 454 23.85 25.40 16.03
CA ILE A 454 24.24 24.01 16.27
C ILE A 454 25.76 23.91 16.54
N ILE A 455 26.59 24.65 15.79
CA ILE A 455 28.05 24.69 16.01
C ILE A 455 28.39 25.30 17.39
N GLU A 456 27.69 26.35 17.81
CA GLU A 456 27.87 26.94 19.14
C GLU A 456 27.54 25.94 20.25
N GLU A 457 26.43 25.21 20.12
CA GLU A 457 26.04 24.16 21.05
C GLU A 457 27.08 23.02 21.09
N LEU A 458 27.52 22.53 19.93
CA LEU A 458 28.55 21.49 19.82
C LEU A 458 29.84 21.91 20.53
N ARG A 459 30.32 23.14 20.30
CA ARG A 459 31.54 23.67 20.94
C ARG A 459 31.39 23.82 22.45
N LYS A 460 30.20 24.21 22.92
CA LYS A 460 29.90 24.31 24.35
C LYS A 460 29.99 22.93 24.99
N ILE A 461 29.30 21.94 24.45
CA ILE A 461 29.26 20.58 25.00
C ILE A 461 30.62 19.89 24.88
N GLN A 462 31.34 20.11 23.77
CA GLN A 462 32.72 19.66 23.58
C GLN A 462 33.63 20.12 24.72
N LYS A 463 33.48 21.37 25.18
CA LYS A 463 34.21 21.91 26.35
C LYS A 463 33.72 21.36 27.68
N GLU A 464 32.41 21.23 27.86
CA GLU A 464 31.80 20.74 29.12
C GLU A 464 32.06 19.25 29.36
N LYS A 465 32.23 18.46 28.29
CA LYS A 465 32.43 17.01 28.33
C LYS A 465 33.73 16.59 27.62
N PRO A 466 34.92 16.89 28.19
CA PRO A 466 36.20 16.55 27.57
C PRO A 466 36.47 15.04 27.44
N GLY A 467 35.74 14.20 28.21
CA GLY A 467 35.81 12.74 28.12
C GLY A 467 35.05 12.13 26.94
N ASN A 468 34.19 12.90 26.26
CA ASN A 468 33.51 12.46 25.05
C ASN A 468 34.48 12.47 23.86
N ASN A 469 34.10 11.78 22.76
CA ASN A 469 34.92 11.74 21.56
C ASN A 469 35.08 13.13 20.93
N GLN A 470 36.29 13.69 20.97
CA GLN A 470 36.57 15.04 20.47
C GLN A 470 36.53 15.11 18.93
N ASP A 471 36.90 14.01 18.26
CA ASP A 471 36.87 13.92 16.81
C ASP A 471 35.43 13.90 16.27
N PHE A 472 34.49 13.35 17.04
CA PHE A 472 33.06 13.40 16.70
C PHE A 472 32.56 14.85 16.57
N TYR A 473 32.82 15.68 17.58
CA TYR A 473 32.37 17.08 17.56
C TYR A 473 33.01 17.89 16.43
N GLU A 474 34.31 17.72 16.22
CA GLU A 474 35.00 18.42 15.12
C GLU A 474 34.49 17.92 13.75
N GLY A 475 34.22 16.63 13.60
CA GLY A 475 33.58 16.07 12.40
C GLY A 475 32.21 16.70 12.13
N CYS A 476 31.36 16.82 13.14
CA CYS A 476 30.06 17.48 13.02
C CYS A 476 30.21 18.95 12.59
N ILE A 477 31.14 19.70 13.21
CA ILE A 477 31.40 21.10 12.89
C ILE A 477 31.89 21.27 11.44
N ILE A 478 32.78 20.39 10.96
CA ILE A 478 33.25 20.40 9.57
C ILE A 478 32.08 20.15 8.61
N ALA A 479 31.23 19.18 8.91
CA ALA A 479 30.08 18.85 8.07
C ALA A 479 29.08 20.02 7.97
N LEU A 480 28.75 20.65 9.11
CA LEU A 480 27.88 21.82 9.18
C LEU A 480 28.44 23.03 8.41
N LYS A 481 29.74 23.30 8.51
CA LYS A 481 30.40 24.34 7.70
C LYS A 481 30.37 24.02 6.21
N GLY A 482 30.48 22.74 5.84
CA GLY A 482 30.29 22.30 4.46
C GLY A 482 28.89 22.63 3.93
N LEU A 483 27.86 22.44 4.76
CA LEU A 483 26.47 22.81 4.47
C LEU A 483 26.28 24.34 4.36
N GLU A 484 26.89 25.14 5.23
CA GLU A 484 26.91 26.61 5.11
C GLU A 484 27.49 27.06 3.77
N GLN A 485 28.66 26.52 3.43
CA GLN A 485 29.34 26.87 2.19
C GLN A 485 28.52 26.44 0.97
N PHE A 486 27.77 25.34 1.08
CA PHE A 486 26.86 24.91 0.02
C PHE A 486 25.79 25.96 -0.27
N GLY A 487 25.08 26.45 0.77
CA GLY A 487 24.10 27.54 0.64
C GLY A 487 24.72 28.82 0.04
N GLN A 488 25.89 29.23 0.54
CA GLN A 488 26.59 30.42 0.04
C GLN A 488 26.96 30.31 -1.44
N ARG A 489 27.38 29.14 -1.93
CA ARG A 489 27.68 28.94 -3.35
C ARG A 489 26.44 29.16 -4.24
N TYR A 490 25.26 28.75 -3.79
CA TYR A 490 24.01 29.03 -4.49
C TYR A 490 23.65 30.51 -4.44
N ALA A 491 23.81 31.16 -3.29
CA ALA A 491 23.59 32.60 -3.15
C ALA A 491 24.41 33.41 -4.18
N ASP A 492 25.71 33.10 -4.27
CA ASP A 492 26.64 33.74 -5.20
C ASP A 492 26.27 33.45 -6.67
N TYR A 493 25.88 32.22 -6.98
CA TYR A 493 25.51 31.82 -8.34
C TYR A 493 24.20 32.48 -8.80
N LEU A 494 23.19 32.54 -7.93
CA LEU A 494 21.91 33.20 -8.18
C LEU A 494 22.08 34.70 -8.36
N PHE A 495 22.93 35.34 -7.57
CA PHE A 495 23.27 36.75 -7.75
C PHE A 495 23.91 37.01 -9.12
N LYS A 496 24.85 36.15 -9.54
CA LYS A 496 25.45 36.25 -10.88
C LYS A 496 24.43 36.04 -12.00
N LEU A 497 23.47 35.13 -11.79
CA LEU A 497 22.40 34.85 -12.75
C LEU A 497 21.41 36.02 -12.83
N SER A 498 21.03 36.63 -11.70
CA SER A 498 20.10 37.76 -11.69
C SER A 498 20.64 38.98 -12.42
N LYS A 499 21.96 39.23 -12.38
CA LYS A 499 22.60 40.31 -13.16
C LYS A 499 22.54 40.10 -14.68
N LYS A 500 22.33 38.87 -15.14
CA LYS A 500 22.21 38.51 -16.56
C LYS A 500 20.76 38.30 -17.01
N GLU A 501 19.81 38.29 -16.07
CA GLU A 501 18.41 38.04 -16.37
C GLU A 501 17.74 39.28 -16.98
N SER A 502 17.06 39.04 -18.09
CA SER A 502 16.37 40.06 -18.88
C SER A 502 14.92 40.25 -18.45
N ASP A 503 14.24 39.19 -18.00
CA ASP A 503 12.87 39.28 -17.49
C ASP A 503 12.87 39.94 -16.08
N PRO A 504 12.23 41.12 -15.91
CA PRO A 504 12.19 41.81 -14.63
C PRO A 504 11.58 40.98 -13.49
N GLN A 505 10.58 40.14 -13.79
CA GLN A 505 9.94 39.30 -12.78
C GLN A 505 10.89 38.19 -12.34
N ARG A 506 11.45 37.42 -13.28
CA ARG A 506 12.43 36.38 -12.97
C ARG A 506 13.67 36.93 -12.26
N ARG A 507 14.14 38.13 -12.63
CA ARG A 507 15.26 38.79 -11.95
C ARG A 507 14.97 39.01 -10.47
N LYS A 508 13.78 39.52 -10.13
CA LYS A 508 13.36 39.71 -8.72
C LYS A 508 13.31 38.38 -7.97
N GLU A 509 12.82 37.32 -8.61
CA GLU A 509 12.81 35.98 -8.01
C GLU A 509 14.24 35.48 -7.73
N LEU A 510 15.17 35.63 -8.68
CA LEU A 510 16.57 35.24 -8.52
C LEU A 510 17.29 36.05 -7.42
N GLU A 511 17.03 37.35 -7.33
CA GLU A 511 17.56 38.20 -6.26
C GLU A 511 17.00 37.80 -4.89
N LYS A 512 15.70 37.52 -4.80
CA LYS A 512 15.07 37.00 -3.58
C LYS A 512 15.68 35.67 -3.17
N MET A 513 15.79 34.70 -4.09
CA MET A 513 16.39 33.39 -3.79
C MET A 513 17.87 33.51 -3.41
N SER A 514 18.63 34.43 -4.02
CA SER A 514 20.01 34.71 -3.63
C SER A 514 20.09 35.15 -2.17
N LYS A 515 19.22 36.08 -1.73
CA LYS A 515 19.15 36.54 -0.34
C LYS A 515 18.70 35.46 0.63
N ILE A 516 17.78 34.60 0.21
CA ILE A 516 17.36 33.43 1.00
C ILE A 516 18.56 32.49 1.21
N CYS A 517 19.27 32.10 0.15
CA CYS A 517 20.41 31.17 0.23
C CYS A 517 21.64 31.76 0.94
N GLU A 518 21.77 33.09 0.97
CA GLU A 518 22.80 33.78 1.78
C GLU A 518 22.51 33.65 3.28
N HIS A 519 21.23 33.55 3.66
CA HIS A 519 20.78 33.45 5.05
C HIS A 519 20.70 31.99 5.53
N VAL A 520 19.95 31.14 4.82
CA VAL A 520 19.79 29.72 5.15
C VAL A 520 20.72 28.84 4.32
N PRO A 521 21.31 27.77 4.90
CA PRO A 521 21.00 27.17 6.21
C PRO A 521 21.84 27.71 7.39
N LYS A 522 22.64 28.76 7.15
CA LYS A 522 23.60 29.26 8.14
C LYS A 522 22.95 29.77 9.42
N TYR A 523 21.86 30.51 9.26
CA TYR A 523 21.09 31.14 10.33
C TYR A 523 19.68 30.54 10.41
N PRO A 524 18.97 30.71 11.55
CA PRO A 524 17.58 30.28 11.69
C PRO A 524 16.69 30.80 10.58
N ALA A 525 15.78 29.97 10.08
CA ALA A 525 14.82 30.39 9.06
C ALA A 525 13.86 31.46 9.62
N ARG A 526 13.51 32.45 8.80
CA ARG A 526 12.64 33.56 9.21
C ARG A 526 11.32 33.62 8.45
N THR A 527 11.20 32.85 7.37
CA THR A 527 10.01 32.80 6.52
C THR A 527 9.73 31.35 6.11
N PHE A 528 8.53 31.07 5.64
CA PHE A 528 8.12 29.79 5.10
C PHE A 528 9.00 29.38 3.89
N HIS A 529 9.36 30.34 3.04
CA HIS A 529 10.26 30.12 1.90
C HIS A 529 11.69 29.77 2.37
N GLU A 530 12.22 30.50 3.36
CA GLU A 530 13.51 30.16 3.97
C GLU A 530 13.51 28.78 4.63
N ALA A 531 12.41 28.39 5.28
CA ALA A 531 12.30 27.08 5.90
C ALA A 531 12.43 25.96 4.85
N LEU A 532 11.62 25.98 3.79
CA LEU A 532 11.69 25.00 2.71
C LEU A 532 13.06 24.97 2.01
N GLN A 533 13.67 26.13 1.79
CA GLN A 533 14.99 26.21 1.16
C GLN A 533 16.11 25.65 2.05
N SER A 534 16.05 25.90 3.36
CA SER A 534 16.98 25.35 4.34
C SER A 534 16.88 23.82 4.41
N MET A 535 15.65 23.30 4.49
CA MET A 535 15.37 21.86 4.48
C MET A 535 15.88 21.19 3.20
N LEU A 536 15.69 21.83 2.04
CA LEU A 536 16.19 21.30 0.76
C LEU A 536 17.73 21.18 0.74
N PHE A 537 18.46 22.20 1.22
CA PHE A 537 19.92 22.12 1.29
C PHE A 537 20.43 21.03 2.23
N LEU A 538 19.80 20.91 3.41
CA LEU A 538 20.13 19.87 4.35
C LEU A 538 19.86 18.48 3.74
N HIS A 539 18.66 18.27 3.21
CA HIS A 539 18.24 16.98 2.68
C HIS A 539 19.13 16.52 1.51
N ILE A 540 19.48 17.42 0.58
CA ILE A 540 20.47 17.11 -0.49
C ILE A 540 21.81 16.70 0.12
N SER A 541 22.27 17.38 1.17
CA SER A 541 23.56 17.09 1.80
C SER A 541 23.58 15.74 2.52
N LEU A 542 22.46 15.37 3.15
CA LEU A 542 22.27 14.05 3.77
C LEU A 542 22.29 12.93 2.72
N CYS A 543 21.58 13.13 1.59
CA CYS A 543 21.61 12.24 0.42
C CYS A 543 22.99 12.18 -0.30
N LEU A 544 23.96 13.00 0.10
CA LEU A 544 25.35 12.93 -0.38
C LEU A 544 26.28 12.33 0.67
N GLU A 545 25.94 12.44 1.95
CA GLU A 545 26.67 11.83 3.06
C GLU A 545 26.54 10.30 3.02
N GLN A 546 25.32 9.82 2.80
CA GLN A 546 24.92 8.41 2.81
C GLN A 546 23.75 8.10 1.85
N TYR A 547 23.44 6.80 1.73
CA TYR A 547 22.46 6.25 0.80
C TYR A 547 21.08 6.92 0.92
N GLU A 548 20.56 7.43 -0.19
CA GLU A 548 19.40 8.34 -0.25
C GLU A 548 18.03 7.68 -0.01
N ASN A 549 17.98 6.39 0.35
CA ASN A 549 16.74 5.63 0.46
C ASN A 549 15.96 5.94 1.75
N ALA A 550 14.74 6.45 1.62
CA ALA A 550 13.77 6.69 2.69
C ALA A 550 14.24 7.62 3.82
N ILE A 551 15.16 8.55 3.55
CA ILE A 551 15.44 9.68 4.46
C ILE A 551 14.19 10.58 4.49
N SER A 552 13.45 10.54 5.59
CA SER A 552 12.07 11.05 5.67
C SER A 552 11.97 12.38 6.43
N PHE A 553 10.91 13.15 6.16
CA PHE A 553 10.76 14.55 6.60
C PHE A 553 10.10 14.74 7.97
N GLY A 554 9.62 13.66 8.59
CA GLY A 554 8.84 13.76 9.81
C GLY A 554 7.45 14.36 9.56
N ARG A 555 6.90 15.05 10.59
CA ARG A 555 5.60 15.73 10.53
C ARG A 555 5.73 17.10 9.87
N LEU A 556 5.79 17.11 8.54
CA LEU A 556 6.14 18.30 7.76
C LEU A 556 5.14 19.44 7.96
N ASP A 557 3.85 19.13 8.11
CA ASP A 557 2.83 20.13 8.42
C ASP A 557 3.12 20.85 9.74
N GLN A 558 3.46 20.12 10.80
CA GLN A 558 3.77 20.68 12.11
C GLN A 558 5.09 21.46 12.10
N ILE A 559 6.11 20.98 11.37
CA ILE A 559 7.42 21.65 11.26
C ILE A 559 7.28 23.01 10.55
N LEU A 560 6.45 23.08 9.51
CA LEU A 560 6.32 24.28 8.68
C LEU A 560 5.21 25.25 9.15
N TYR A 561 4.19 24.76 9.86
CA TYR A 561 3.03 25.56 10.24
C TYR A 561 3.38 26.86 11.01
N PRO A 562 4.34 26.88 11.96
CA PRO A 562 4.73 28.12 12.63
C PRO A 562 5.24 29.21 11.67
N TYR A 563 5.94 28.82 10.60
CA TYR A 563 6.45 29.74 9.58
C TYR A 563 5.34 30.22 8.66
N TYR A 564 4.46 29.31 8.22
CA TYR A 564 3.32 29.66 7.38
C TYR A 564 2.37 30.61 8.11
N LYS A 565 1.97 30.26 9.34
CA LYS A 565 1.04 31.06 10.14
C LYS A 565 1.54 32.49 10.32
N ARG A 566 2.79 32.66 10.76
CA ARG A 566 3.41 33.98 10.93
C ARG A 566 3.44 34.77 9.61
N ASP A 567 3.88 34.13 8.53
CA ASP A 567 4.03 34.81 7.24
C ASP A 567 2.67 35.17 6.62
N LYS A 568 1.64 34.35 6.82
CA LYS A 568 0.25 34.65 6.42
C LYS A 568 -0.31 35.83 7.22
N GLU A 569 -0.16 35.83 8.54
CA GLU A 569 -0.59 36.93 9.41
C GLU A 569 0.12 38.25 9.10
N ALA A 570 1.38 38.18 8.66
CA ALA A 570 2.16 39.33 8.21
C ALA A 570 1.95 39.71 6.73
N GLU A 571 1.02 39.05 6.03
CA GLU A 571 0.72 39.26 4.60
C GLU A 571 1.95 39.09 3.68
N ILE A 572 2.95 38.32 4.10
CA ILE A 572 4.16 38.00 3.34
C ILE A 572 3.87 36.91 2.29
N ILE A 573 2.95 36.00 2.60
CA ILE A 573 2.57 34.87 1.74
C ILE A 573 1.06 34.62 1.78
N THR A 574 0.49 34.25 0.64
CA THR A 574 -0.89 33.77 0.53
C THR A 574 -0.97 32.24 0.58
N TYR A 575 -2.14 31.67 0.84
CA TYR A 575 -2.37 30.21 0.81
C TYR A 575 -1.90 29.60 -0.52
N GLU A 576 -2.27 30.21 -1.65
CA GLU A 576 -1.91 29.72 -2.99
C GLU A 576 -0.39 29.78 -3.27
N GLN A 577 0.30 30.82 -2.77
CA GLN A 577 1.76 30.91 -2.88
C GLN A 577 2.47 29.88 -1.99
N ALA A 578 1.96 29.62 -0.78
CA ALA A 578 2.50 28.61 0.11
C ALA A 578 2.29 27.19 -0.47
N LYS A 579 1.09 26.92 -1.00
CA LYS A 579 0.77 25.68 -1.71
C LYS A 579 1.68 25.47 -2.94
N GLU A 580 1.92 26.53 -3.73
CA GLU A 580 2.88 26.48 -4.85
C GLU A 580 4.28 26.08 -4.36
N LEU A 581 4.78 26.69 -3.28
CA LEU A 581 6.10 26.34 -2.73
C LEU A 581 6.17 24.89 -2.22
N ILE A 582 5.12 24.37 -1.57
CA ILE A 582 5.04 22.96 -1.17
C ILE A 582 5.08 22.06 -2.39
N CYS A 583 4.26 22.34 -3.42
CA CYS A 583 4.25 21.55 -4.65
C CYS A 583 5.63 21.53 -5.31
N LEU A 584 6.31 22.67 -5.35
CA LEU A 584 7.68 22.75 -5.88
C LEU A 584 8.68 21.97 -5.02
N PHE A 585 8.58 22.03 -3.70
CA PHE A 585 9.44 21.26 -2.79
C PHE A 585 9.28 19.75 -3.01
N ILE A 586 8.04 19.27 -3.13
CA ILE A 586 7.73 17.86 -3.42
C ILE A 586 8.31 17.47 -4.79
N LEU A 587 8.11 18.28 -5.82
CA LEU A 587 8.67 18.03 -7.16
C LEU A 587 10.21 18.02 -7.17
N LYS A 588 10.90 18.76 -6.27
CA LYS A 588 12.35 18.68 -6.14
C LYS A 588 12.82 17.28 -5.75
N MET A 589 12.04 16.53 -4.97
CA MET A 589 12.41 15.17 -4.57
C MET A 589 12.30 14.17 -5.72
N ASP A 590 11.46 14.43 -6.72
CA ASP A 590 11.35 13.61 -7.94
C ASP A 590 12.58 13.74 -8.88
N GLU A 591 13.54 14.61 -8.55
CA GLU A 591 14.80 14.79 -9.30
C GLU A 591 15.89 13.76 -8.93
N VAL A 592 15.76 13.08 -7.79
CA VAL A 592 16.65 11.99 -7.37
C VAL A 592 15.95 10.64 -7.56
N LEU A 593 16.67 9.65 -8.08
CA LEU A 593 16.11 8.31 -8.33
C LEU A 593 16.89 7.24 -7.58
N PHE A 594 16.18 6.22 -7.12
CA PHE A 594 16.78 4.97 -6.70
C PHE A 594 17.22 4.14 -7.92
N ILE A 595 18.51 3.79 -7.98
CA ILE A 595 19.04 2.97 -9.07
C ILE A 595 18.98 1.48 -8.69
N ASN A 596 18.16 0.72 -9.38
CA ASN A 596 18.19 -0.74 -9.33
C ASN A 596 19.00 -1.36 -10.47
N ASP A 597 19.47 -2.59 -10.24
CA ASP A 597 20.25 -3.38 -11.19
C ASP A 597 19.40 -4.23 -12.15
N GLY A 598 18.08 -4.02 -12.16
CA GLY A 598 17.15 -4.60 -13.13
C GLY A 598 17.33 -6.11 -13.32
N ASN A 599 17.43 -6.55 -14.57
CA ASN A 599 17.64 -7.96 -14.95
C ASN A 599 19.12 -8.39 -14.96
N SER A 600 19.99 -7.80 -14.13
CA SER A 600 21.42 -8.19 -14.07
C SER A 600 21.64 -9.62 -13.61
N LEU A 601 22.82 -10.17 -13.94
CA LEU A 601 23.26 -11.50 -13.50
C LEU A 601 23.29 -11.66 -11.98
N VAL A 602 23.49 -10.59 -11.20
CA VAL A 602 23.58 -10.62 -9.73
C VAL A 602 22.23 -10.27 -9.08
N SER A 603 21.39 -9.47 -9.75
CA SER A 603 20.01 -9.14 -9.34
C SER A 603 19.89 -8.73 -7.86
N VAL A 604 20.88 -8.01 -7.34
CA VAL A 604 21.00 -7.62 -5.93
C VAL A 604 19.89 -6.64 -5.52
N TYR A 605 19.60 -5.68 -6.39
CA TYR A 605 18.68 -4.57 -6.12
C TYR A 605 17.33 -4.75 -6.80
N LYS A 606 17.05 -5.94 -7.35
CA LYS A 606 15.80 -6.27 -8.05
C LYS A 606 14.59 -6.44 -7.10
N ASN A 607 14.76 -6.17 -5.81
CA ASN A 607 13.67 -6.19 -4.81
C ASN A 607 12.83 -4.91 -4.88
N PHE A 608 13.42 -3.82 -5.34
CA PHE A 608 12.76 -2.55 -5.53
C PHE A 608 12.54 -2.36 -7.04
N GLU A 609 11.43 -2.85 -7.57
CA GLU A 609 11.01 -2.61 -8.95
C GLU A 609 10.42 -1.18 -9.08
N SER A 610 11.16 -0.18 -8.58
CA SER A 610 10.81 1.23 -8.59
C SER A 610 12.05 2.12 -8.72
N ALA A 611 11.85 3.35 -9.19
CA ALA A 611 12.86 4.41 -9.18
C ALA A 611 12.66 5.37 -7.99
N THR A 612 11.66 5.11 -7.15
CA THR A 612 11.37 5.91 -5.96
C THR A 612 12.48 5.78 -4.92
N THR A 613 12.83 6.90 -4.31
CA THR A 613 13.62 6.94 -3.06
C THR A 613 12.76 6.81 -1.80
N ASP A 614 11.43 6.68 -1.95
CA ASP A 614 10.46 6.44 -0.87
C ASP A 614 10.57 7.37 0.35
N GLN A 615 10.75 8.67 0.10
CA GLN A 615 10.93 9.66 1.16
C GLN A 615 9.58 10.05 1.74
N THR A 616 9.30 9.70 2.99
CA THR A 616 7.97 9.95 3.56
C THR A 616 7.82 11.37 4.08
N VAL A 617 6.64 11.94 3.80
CA VAL A 617 6.13 13.15 4.45
C VAL A 617 4.91 12.79 5.29
N THR A 618 5.00 12.95 6.60
CA THR A 618 3.86 12.71 7.52
C THR A 618 3.10 14.00 7.81
N PHE A 619 1.77 13.91 7.92
CA PHE A 619 0.90 15.02 8.31
C PHE A 619 -0.41 14.55 8.97
N GLY A 620 -1.16 15.47 9.57
CA GLY A 620 -2.38 15.17 10.34
C GLY A 620 -2.09 14.49 11.67
N GLY A 621 -3.06 13.77 12.23
CA GLY A 621 -2.94 13.09 13.53
C GLY A 621 -3.15 14.02 14.72
N VAL A 622 -2.62 13.65 15.89
CA VAL A 622 -2.72 14.44 17.13
C VAL A 622 -1.46 15.23 17.48
N ASP A 623 -1.60 16.31 18.24
CA ASP A 623 -0.49 17.04 18.86
C ASP A 623 0.04 16.30 20.11
N LYS A 624 1.02 16.90 20.79
CA LYS A 624 1.59 16.35 22.04
C LYS A 624 0.56 16.16 23.16
N ASP A 625 -0.46 17.00 23.19
CA ASP A 625 -1.50 17.03 24.23
C ASP A 625 -2.64 16.05 23.89
N GLY A 626 -2.69 15.57 22.65
CA GLY A 626 -3.69 14.62 22.14
C GLY A 626 -4.84 15.29 21.40
N ASN A 627 -4.75 16.59 21.10
CA ASN A 627 -5.73 17.30 20.30
C ASN A 627 -5.47 17.08 18.81
N ASP A 628 -6.47 17.27 17.97
CA ASP A 628 -6.28 17.22 16.51
C ASP A 628 -5.22 18.25 16.05
N ALA A 629 -4.30 17.81 15.20
CA ALA A 629 -3.20 18.63 14.70
C ALA A 629 -3.40 19.08 13.25
N THR A 630 -4.56 18.86 12.63
CA THR A 630 -4.81 19.29 11.25
C THR A 630 -4.77 20.81 11.15
N ASN A 631 -4.12 21.32 10.11
CA ASN A 631 -3.97 22.74 9.86
C ASN A 631 -3.91 23.02 8.35
N GLU A 632 -3.78 24.29 7.95
CA GLU A 632 -3.77 24.67 6.53
C GLU A 632 -2.64 24.02 5.72
N VAL A 633 -1.47 23.77 6.32
CA VAL A 633 -0.37 23.07 5.63
C VAL A 633 -0.72 21.60 5.41
N THR A 634 -1.47 20.97 6.33
CA THR A 634 -2.02 19.61 6.13
C THR A 634 -2.85 19.53 4.85
N TYR A 635 -3.74 20.50 4.61
CA TYR A 635 -4.56 20.54 3.39
C TYR A 635 -3.73 20.83 2.13
N MET A 636 -2.68 21.66 2.23
CA MET A 636 -1.76 21.87 1.09
C MET A 636 -0.98 20.59 0.72
N LEU A 637 -0.64 19.75 1.70
CA LEU A 637 0.00 18.45 1.46
C LEU A 637 -0.96 17.43 0.85
N LEU A 638 -2.23 17.44 1.24
CA LEU A 638 -3.28 16.66 0.56
C LEU A 638 -3.44 17.09 -0.90
N ASP A 639 -3.48 18.39 -1.15
CA ASP A 639 -3.48 18.96 -2.51
C ASP A 639 -2.24 18.54 -3.33
N ALA A 640 -1.06 18.50 -2.69
CA ALA A 640 0.16 18.05 -3.33
C ALA A 640 0.17 16.55 -3.66
N CYS A 641 -0.68 15.72 -3.04
CA CYS A 641 -0.79 14.30 -3.39
C CYS A 641 -1.25 14.12 -4.85
N GLU A 642 -2.08 15.03 -5.38
CA GLU A 642 -2.54 14.98 -6.77
C GLU A 642 -1.43 15.26 -7.81
N LEU A 643 -0.23 15.68 -7.36
CA LEU A 643 0.97 15.70 -8.21
C LEU A 643 1.43 14.30 -8.61
N GLN A 644 1.03 13.27 -7.85
CA GLN A 644 1.48 11.89 -8.03
C GLN A 644 3.01 11.83 -8.03
N SER A 645 3.63 12.35 -6.96
CA SER A 645 5.09 12.35 -6.82
C SER A 645 5.60 10.92 -6.79
N ARG A 646 6.69 10.68 -7.53
CA ARG A 646 7.35 9.38 -7.58
C ARG A 646 8.13 9.10 -6.31
N CYS A 647 8.86 10.09 -5.81
CA CYS A 647 9.91 9.92 -4.81
C CYS A 647 9.49 10.34 -3.40
N VAL A 648 8.45 11.18 -3.27
CA VAL A 648 7.80 11.43 -1.98
C VAL A 648 6.65 10.46 -1.81
N ASP A 649 6.55 9.84 -0.63
CA ASP A 649 5.37 9.07 -0.23
C ASP A 649 4.58 9.78 0.88
N PRO A 650 3.47 10.44 0.55
CA PRO A 650 2.66 11.18 1.52
C PRO A 650 1.95 10.24 2.51
N SER A 651 1.96 10.59 3.80
CA SER A 651 1.46 9.78 4.91
C SER A 651 0.52 10.57 5.82
N ALA A 652 -0.77 10.28 5.72
CA ALA A 652 -1.82 10.87 6.55
C ALA A 652 -1.98 10.09 7.86
N ARG A 653 -1.99 10.79 8.99
CA ARG A 653 -2.39 10.24 10.29
C ARG A 653 -3.86 10.56 10.56
N VAL A 654 -4.59 9.59 11.08
CA VAL A 654 -6.01 9.72 11.47
C VAL A 654 -6.24 9.19 12.88
N HIS A 655 -7.21 9.76 13.57
CA HIS A 655 -7.62 9.41 14.93
C HIS A 655 -9.12 9.55 15.06
N LYS A 656 -9.71 9.03 16.13
CA LYS A 656 -11.16 9.02 16.38
C LYS A 656 -11.83 10.40 16.25
N ASN A 657 -11.11 11.47 16.60
CA ASN A 657 -11.61 12.85 16.57
C ASN A 657 -11.12 13.64 15.36
N SER A 658 -10.56 12.98 14.34
CA SER A 658 -10.13 13.66 13.11
C SER A 658 -11.32 14.40 12.46
N PRO A 659 -11.15 15.65 12.02
CA PRO A 659 -12.22 16.42 11.40
C PRO A 659 -12.82 15.72 10.18
N ASP A 660 -14.15 15.75 10.05
CA ASP A 660 -14.82 15.09 8.92
C ASP A 660 -14.36 15.64 7.57
N GLU A 661 -14.10 16.95 7.47
CA GLU A 661 -13.58 17.59 6.27
C GLU A 661 -12.18 17.10 5.88
N TYR A 662 -11.34 16.75 6.85
CA TYR A 662 -10.02 16.16 6.58
C TYR A 662 -10.15 14.75 6.00
N ILE A 663 -11.02 13.91 6.56
CA ILE A 663 -11.26 12.55 6.05
C ILE A 663 -11.95 12.58 4.68
N LYS A 664 -12.92 13.48 4.47
CA LYS A 664 -13.54 13.70 3.16
C LYS A 664 -12.51 14.13 2.13
N ARG A 665 -11.59 15.06 2.47
CA ARG A 665 -10.54 15.48 1.54
C ARG A 665 -9.62 14.32 1.17
N ILE A 666 -9.25 13.45 2.10
CA ILE A 666 -8.50 12.22 1.79
C ILE A 666 -9.27 11.35 0.78
N ALA A 667 -10.57 11.14 1.01
CA ALA A 667 -11.42 10.36 0.10
C ALA A 667 -11.48 11.01 -1.29
N GLU A 668 -11.65 12.33 -1.40
CA GLU A 668 -11.66 13.05 -2.67
C GLU A 668 -10.37 12.85 -3.46
N VAL A 669 -9.21 12.97 -2.81
CA VAL A 669 -7.89 12.72 -3.45
C VAL A 669 -7.86 11.32 -4.04
N TYR A 670 -8.30 10.30 -3.30
CA TYR A 670 -8.38 8.93 -3.79
C TYR A 670 -9.33 8.79 -5.00
N LEU A 671 -10.48 9.45 -4.97
CA LEU A 671 -11.48 9.42 -6.05
C LEU A 671 -11.00 10.13 -7.32
N THR A 672 -9.94 10.95 -7.27
CA THR A 672 -9.27 11.46 -8.49
C THR A 672 -8.47 10.37 -9.24
N GLY A 673 -8.35 9.17 -8.67
CA GLY A 673 -7.49 8.09 -9.14
C GLY A 673 -6.05 8.18 -8.61
N THR A 674 -5.83 8.96 -7.55
CA THR A 674 -4.52 9.11 -6.92
C THR A 674 -4.33 8.08 -5.81
N PRO A 675 -3.28 7.23 -5.85
CA PRO A 675 -3.05 6.18 -4.85
C PRO A 675 -2.33 6.66 -3.56
N GLN A 676 -2.28 7.97 -3.32
CA GLN A 676 -1.63 8.67 -2.21
C GLN A 676 -2.68 9.55 -1.50
N PRO A 677 -2.60 9.80 -0.19
CA PRO A 677 -1.58 9.38 0.77
C PRO A 677 -1.84 7.99 1.36
N LYS A 678 -0.82 7.31 1.91
CA LYS A 678 -1.08 6.19 2.83
C LYS A 678 -1.68 6.72 4.14
N ILE A 679 -2.53 5.94 4.80
CA ILE A 679 -3.27 6.38 5.98
C ILE A 679 -2.92 5.50 7.19
N ASN A 680 -2.64 6.12 8.34
CA ASN A 680 -2.18 5.44 9.56
C ASN A 680 -3.09 5.79 10.75
N SER A 681 -3.44 4.77 11.54
CA SER A 681 -4.28 4.93 12.74
C SER A 681 -3.44 5.29 13.96
N ASP A 682 -3.67 6.48 14.53
CA ASP A 682 -3.07 6.88 15.80
C ASP A 682 -3.52 5.98 16.96
N GLU A 683 -4.71 5.37 16.88
CA GLU A 683 -5.25 4.45 17.89
C GLU A 683 -4.35 3.22 18.09
N VAL A 684 -3.71 2.77 17.01
CA VAL A 684 -2.84 1.58 17.01
C VAL A 684 -1.36 1.96 17.13
N TYR A 685 -0.90 2.92 16.31
CA TYR A 685 0.52 3.28 16.26
C TYR A 685 1.04 3.83 17.58
N ILE A 686 0.29 4.72 18.25
CA ILE A 686 0.71 5.29 19.53
C ILE A 686 0.85 4.19 20.58
N LYS A 687 -0.13 3.29 20.66
CA LYS A 687 -0.11 2.16 21.59
C LYS A 687 1.05 1.20 21.30
N ALA A 688 1.27 0.86 20.03
CA ALA A 688 2.40 0.01 19.61
C ALA A 688 3.74 0.61 20.05
N LEU A 689 3.93 1.92 19.88
CA LEU A 689 5.15 2.58 20.31
C LEU A 689 5.32 2.56 21.84
N GLN A 690 4.26 2.83 22.61
CA GLN A 690 4.31 2.81 24.08
C GLN A 690 4.53 1.40 24.66
N ASN A 691 3.99 0.38 23.99
CA ASN A 691 4.13 -1.01 24.42
C ASN A 691 5.56 -1.54 24.22
N HIS A 692 6.26 -1.06 23.19
CA HIS A 692 7.52 -1.66 22.73
C HIS A 692 8.77 -0.78 22.92
N TYR A 693 8.61 0.51 23.15
CA TYR A 693 9.74 1.43 23.37
C TYR A 693 9.58 2.19 24.69
N ASP A 694 10.72 2.52 25.31
CA ASP A 694 10.75 3.40 26.48
C ASP A 694 10.56 4.86 26.03
N VAL A 695 9.31 5.21 25.75
CA VAL A 695 8.91 6.52 25.24
C VAL A 695 7.83 7.13 26.09
N THR A 696 7.90 8.45 26.24
CA THR A 696 6.80 9.22 26.81
C THR A 696 5.60 9.21 25.86
N LEU A 697 4.40 9.45 26.40
CA LEU A 697 3.19 9.58 25.57
C LEU A 697 3.29 10.75 24.59
N GLU A 698 3.97 11.85 24.96
CA GLU A 698 4.22 12.99 24.07
C GLU A 698 5.10 12.59 22.88
N GLN A 699 6.17 11.82 23.11
CA GLN A 699 6.98 11.26 22.02
C GLN A 699 6.11 10.35 21.15
N ALA A 700 5.46 9.34 21.73
CA ALA A 700 4.60 8.42 20.98
C ALA A 700 3.53 9.15 20.13
N ARG A 701 2.91 10.22 20.64
CA ARG A 701 1.96 11.07 19.88
C ARG A 701 2.61 11.85 18.73
N ASN A 702 3.88 12.21 18.86
CA ASN A 702 4.63 12.94 17.85
C ASN A 702 5.28 12.04 16.80
N TYR A 703 4.93 10.74 16.75
CA TYR A 703 5.51 9.83 15.78
C TYR A 703 5.34 10.30 14.33
N ALA A 704 6.29 9.91 13.49
CA ALA A 704 6.19 10.05 12.05
C ALA A 704 6.63 8.78 11.36
N ILE A 705 6.22 8.65 10.10
CA ILE A 705 6.50 7.49 9.28
C ILE A 705 7.80 7.70 8.51
N VAL A 706 8.63 6.65 8.48
CA VAL A 706 9.79 6.46 7.62
C VAL A 706 9.37 5.60 6.45
N GLY A 707 9.89 5.87 5.24
CA GLY A 707 9.86 4.89 4.15
C GLY A 707 8.46 4.40 3.81
N CYS A 708 8.16 3.14 4.06
CA CYS A 708 6.91 2.51 3.69
C CYS A 708 5.80 2.76 4.72
N VAL A 709 5.98 2.37 5.98
CA VAL A 709 4.97 2.43 7.05
C VAL A 709 5.57 2.47 8.46
N GLU A 710 6.88 2.60 8.56
CA GLU A 710 7.60 2.35 9.81
C GLU A 710 7.57 3.56 10.73
N PRO A 711 7.14 3.42 12.00
CA PRO A 711 7.02 4.57 12.89
C PRO A 711 8.32 4.85 13.65
N ASN A 712 8.78 6.10 13.61
CA ASN A 712 9.74 6.61 14.57
C ASN A 712 9.01 7.47 15.60
N ALA A 713 9.10 7.09 16.88
CA ALA A 713 8.46 7.76 18.01
C ALA A 713 8.94 9.19 18.29
N SER A 714 10.06 9.64 17.74
CA SER A 714 10.51 11.02 17.90
C SER A 714 11.47 11.40 16.78
N ASP A 715 11.79 12.70 16.74
CA ASP A 715 12.85 13.28 15.91
C ASP A 715 14.27 12.90 16.37
N ASP A 716 14.41 12.17 17.47
CA ASP A 716 15.67 11.59 17.98
C ASP A 716 15.59 10.07 18.18
N HIS A 717 14.71 9.42 17.42
CA HIS A 717 14.65 7.97 17.28
C HIS A 717 15.36 7.58 15.97
N PHE A 718 16.52 6.91 16.10
CA PHE A 718 17.24 6.35 14.97
C PHE A 718 16.85 4.88 14.74
N GLY A 719 15.68 4.71 14.12
CA GLY A 719 15.16 3.42 13.68
C GLY A 719 15.81 2.99 12.38
N ASN A 720 16.56 1.89 12.36
CA ASN A 720 17.02 1.23 11.14
C ASN A 720 15.90 0.33 10.63
N THR A 721 14.84 0.96 10.13
CA THR A 721 13.51 0.35 10.08
C THR A 721 13.35 -0.73 9.01
N ASP A 722 14.10 -0.69 7.91
CA ASP A 722 14.11 -1.72 6.86
C ASP A 722 15.46 -2.42 6.76
N CYS A 723 15.91 -3.09 7.83
CA CYS A 723 17.28 -3.61 7.85
C CYS A 723 17.42 -5.04 7.32
N ALA A 724 16.41 -5.90 7.49
CA ALA A 724 16.37 -7.24 6.92
C ALA A 724 14.94 -7.78 6.77
N ASN A 725 14.81 -8.84 5.98
CA ASN A 725 13.56 -9.62 5.85
C ASN A 725 13.78 -11.12 6.06
N VAL A 726 12.71 -11.81 6.45
CA VAL A 726 12.71 -13.25 6.73
C VAL A 726 11.51 -13.94 6.07
N ASN A 727 11.74 -15.08 5.42
CA ASN A 727 10.70 -15.93 4.84
C ASN A 727 10.18 -16.95 5.85
N LEU A 728 9.00 -16.71 6.43
CA LEU A 728 8.44 -17.53 7.51
C LEU A 728 7.94 -18.90 7.02
N THR A 729 7.71 -19.06 5.72
CA THR A 729 7.19 -20.31 5.14
C THR A 729 8.21 -21.45 5.16
N LEU A 730 9.51 -21.14 5.12
CA LEU A 730 10.56 -22.18 5.09
C LEU A 730 10.72 -22.89 6.44
N PRO A 731 10.78 -22.19 7.60
CA PRO A 731 10.74 -22.84 8.90
C PRO A 731 9.49 -23.71 9.10
N LEU A 732 8.32 -23.27 8.64
CA LEU A 732 7.08 -24.07 8.71
C LEU A 732 7.21 -25.38 7.93
N LEU A 733 7.64 -25.30 6.66
CA LEU A 733 7.81 -26.49 5.81
C LEU A 733 8.81 -27.50 6.41
N GLN A 734 9.88 -27.03 7.05
CA GLN A 734 10.79 -27.92 7.78
C GLN A 734 10.13 -28.57 9.00
N ALA A 735 9.38 -27.78 9.77
CA ALA A 735 8.72 -28.24 10.99
C ALA A 735 7.71 -29.36 10.69
N ILE A 736 6.92 -29.17 9.63
CA ILE A 736 5.95 -30.14 9.12
C ILE A 736 6.62 -31.45 8.68
N LYS A 737 7.75 -31.36 7.96
CA LYS A 737 8.42 -32.55 7.41
C LYS A 737 9.33 -33.26 8.43
N GLY A 738 9.65 -32.61 9.55
CA GLY A 738 10.59 -33.13 10.54
C GLY A 738 12.05 -33.13 10.05
N HIS A 739 12.37 -32.34 9.02
CA HIS A 739 13.70 -32.28 8.46
C HIS A 739 14.70 -31.72 9.47
N LYS A 740 15.87 -32.37 9.57
CA LYS A 740 16.99 -31.88 10.39
C LYS A 740 17.91 -30.92 9.65
N TYR A 741 17.99 -31.03 8.31
CA TYR A 741 18.82 -30.21 7.45
C TYR A 741 18.18 -28.85 7.13
N ASP A 742 19.00 -27.81 6.96
CA ASP A 742 18.51 -26.47 6.64
C ASP A 742 18.12 -26.37 5.16
N LEU A 743 16.92 -25.85 4.89
CA LEU A 743 16.42 -25.54 3.54
C LEU A 743 17.03 -24.28 2.93
N TRP A 744 17.84 -23.54 3.69
CA TRP A 744 18.42 -22.26 3.28
C TRP A 744 19.95 -22.24 3.34
N ASN A 745 20.59 -23.16 4.07
CA ASN A 745 22.05 -23.30 4.11
C ASN A 745 22.49 -24.50 3.28
N TYR A 746 23.29 -24.23 2.25
CA TYR A 746 23.75 -25.21 1.30
C TYR A 746 25.27 -25.34 1.35
N ASP A 747 25.78 -26.57 1.30
CA ASP A 747 27.21 -26.80 1.15
C ASP A 747 27.74 -26.23 -0.18
N LYS A 748 29.07 -26.05 -0.28
CA LYS A 748 29.76 -25.49 -1.46
C LYS A 748 29.38 -26.18 -2.78
N ARG A 749 29.24 -27.51 -2.78
CA ARG A 749 28.90 -28.28 -4.00
C ARG A 749 27.46 -27.98 -4.41
N HIS A 750 26.58 -27.82 -3.43
CA HIS A 750 25.18 -27.52 -3.64
C HIS A 750 24.99 -26.07 -4.12
N GLN A 751 25.68 -25.11 -3.51
CA GLN A 751 25.69 -23.72 -3.99
C GLN A 751 26.22 -23.60 -5.42
N MET A 752 27.31 -24.29 -5.76
CA MET A 752 27.83 -24.28 -7.13
C MET A 752 26.84 -24.87 -8.15
N ARG A 753 26.07 -25.89 -7.76
CA ARG A 753 24.99 -26.44 -8.62
C ARG A 753 23.85 -25.44 -8.81
N ARG A 754 23.55 -24.61 -7.82
CA ARG A 754 22.53 -23.56 -7.90
C ARG A 754 23.01 -22.37 -8.75
N MET A 755 24.22 -21.87 -8.51
CA MET A 755 24.86 -20.85 -9.36
C MET A 755 24.92 -21.27 -10.83
N THR A 756 25.31 -22.52 -11.12
CA THR A 756 25.29 -23.02 -12.51
C THR A 756 23.89 -23.12 -13.12
N THR A 757 22.86 -23.40 -12.32
CA THR A 757 21.46 -23.42 -12.78
C THR A 757 20.95 -22.01 -13.08
N ARG A 758 21.30 -21.04 -12.23
CA ARG A 758 20.99 -19.62 -12.46
C ARG A 758 21.72 -19.05 -13.66
N ASN A 759 23.00 -19.37 -13.85
CA ASN A 759 23.74 -18.96 -15.05
C ASN A 759 23.04 -19.49 -16.31
N LEU A 760 22.54 -20.72 -16.28
CA LEU A 760 21.73 -21.27 -17.36
C LEU A 760 20.45 -20.46 -17.58
N GLU A 761 19.67 -20.15 -16.54
CA GLU A 761 18.48 -19.28 -16.64
C GLU A 761 18.81 -17.94 -17.28
N TYR A 762 19.86 -17.27 -16.79
CA TYR A 762 20.31 -15.98 -17.28
C TYR A 762 20.71 -16.03 -18.76
N PHE A 763 21.51 -17.02 -19.18
CA PHE A 763 21.92 -17.13 -20.58
C PHE A 763 20.74 -17.48 -21.49
N LEU A 764 19.79 -18.29 -21.03
CA LEU A 764 18.57 -18.58 -21.80
C LEU A 764 17.75 -17.29 -22.03
N ASP A 765 17.62 -16.43 -21.03
CA ASP A 765 16.93 -15.14 -21.15
C ASP A 765 17.71 -14.11 -21.98
N LEU A 766 19.03 -13.99 -21.76
CA LEU A 766 19.92 -13.05 -22.44
C LEU A 766 19.98 -13.32 -23.96
N PHE A 767 20.02 -14.58 -24.37
CA PHE A 767 20.01 -14.98 -25.78
C PHE A 767 18.60 -15.13 -26.37
N HIS A 768 17.57 -14.70 -25.65
CA HIS A 768 16.16 -14.74 -26.09
C HIS A 768 15.70 -16.11 -26.60
N ILE A 769 16.14 -17.18 -25.93
CA ILE A 769 15.72 -18.55 -26.27
C ILE A 769 14.21 -18.68 -26.03
N PRO A 770 13.44 -19.27 -26.97
CA PRO A 770 11.99 -19.40 -26.81
C PRO A 770 11.58 -20.03 -25.46
N LYS A 771 10.59 -19.43 -24.77
CA LYS A 771 10.15 -19.84 -23.42
C LYS A 771 9.86 -21.34 -23.31
N ARG A 772 9.28 -21.97 -24.33
CA ARG A 772 9.04 -23.43 -24.34
C ARG A 772 10.32 -24.24 -24.19
N ILE A 773 11.39 -23.85 -24.88
CA ILE A 773 12.69 -24.53 -24.84
C ILE A 773 13.41 -24.23 -23.52
N SER A 774 13.39 -22.97 -23.08
CA SER A 774 13.94 -22.54 -21.79
C SER A 774 13.31 -23.33 -20.64
N ASN A 775 11.98 -23.36 -20.57
CA ASN A 775 11.23 -24.09 -19.54
C ASN A 775 11.55 -25.59 -19.57
N TRP A 776 11.70 -26.21 -20.75
CA TRP A 776 12.06 -27.61 -20.86
C TRP A 776 13.48 -27.92 -20.33
N LEU A 777 14.47 -27.10 -20.71
CA LEU A 777 15.85 -27.24 -20.23
C LEU A 777 15.93 -27.08 -18.71
N LEU A 778 15.24 -26.08 -18.18
CA LEU A 778 15.16 -25.81 -16.75
C LEU A 778 14.46 -26.94 -16.00
N ALA A 779 13.29 -27.39 -16.48
CA ALA A 779 12.57 -28.52 -15.89
C ALA A 779 13.44 -29.78 -15.82
N ARG A 780 14.21 -30.09 -16.88
CA ARG A 780 15.14 -31.22 -16.90
C ARG A 780 16.27 -31.06 -15.89
N ARG A 781 16.82 -29.84 -15.75
CA ARG A 781 17.84 -29.51 -14.75
C ARG A 781 17.30 -29.65 -13.33
N TYR A 782 16.14 -29.06 -13.03
CA TYR A 782 15.47 -29.15 -11.73
C TYR A 782 15.15 -30.61 -11.35
N LYS A 783 14.63 -31.41 -12.30
CA LYS A 783 14.36 -32.85 -12.08
C LYS A 783 15.63 -33.64 -11.74
N LYS A 784 16.77 -33.32 -12.38
CA LYS A 784 18.08 -33.96 -12.09
C LYS A 784 18.59 -33.57 -10.70
N VAL A 785 18.41 -32.33 -10.28
CA VAL A 785 18.76 -31.85 -8.93
C VAL A 785 17.90 -32.56 -7.87
N ARG A 786 16.56 -32.59 -8.05
CA ARG A 786 15.61 -33.25 -7.13
C ARG A 786 15.91 -34.75 -6.96
N ARG A 787 16.19 -35.47 -8.05
CA ARG A 787 16.60 -36.88 -8.01
C ARG A 787 17.87 -37.12 -7.19
N LYS A 788 18.81 -36.17 -7.24
CA LYS A 788 20.08 -36.29 -6.52
C LYS A 788 19.90 -35.99 -5.03
N GLN A 789 19.10 -34.98 -4.69
CA GLN A 789 18.68 -34.70 -3.31
C GLN A 789 17.93 -35.89 -2.70
N GLY A 790 17.05 -36.56 -3.45
CA GLY A 790 16.38 -37.75 -2.93
C GLY A 790 17.33 -38.91 -2.61
N LYS A 791 18.41 -39.08 -3.38
CA LYS A 791 19.45 -40.08 -3.09
C LYS A 791 20.32 -39.72 -1.88
N GLU A 792 20.38 -38.44 -1.52
CA GLU A 792 21.14 -37.91 -0.38
C GLU A 792 20.30 -37.95 0.92
N GLY A 793 19.10 -38.56 0.92
CA GLY A 793 18.27 -38.77 2.12
C GLY A 793 17.42 -37.57 2.54
N HIS A 794 17.28 -36.55 1.68
CA HIS A 794 16.55 -35.31 1.98
C HIS A 794 15.02 -35.47 2.12
N PHE A 795 14.45 -36.69 1.99
CA PHE A 795 13.00 -36.96 2.06
C PHE A 795 12.62 -37.98 3.14
N ASP A 796 13.44 -38.18 4.19
CA ASP A 796 13.05 -38.96 5.38
C ASP A 796 12.09 -38.11 6.24
N TYR A 797 10.78 -38.28 6.03
CA TYR A 797 9.75 -37.50 6.71
C TYR A 797 9.47 -38.03 8.11
N LYS A 798 9.46 -37.12 9.08
CA LYS A 798 9.09 -37.38 10.48
C LYS A 798 8.07 -36.35 10.92
N PRO A 799 6.82 -36.43 10.43
CA PRO A 799 5.82 -35.43 10.72
C PRO A 799 5.54 -35.29 12.23
N PRO A 800 5.06 -34.14 12.69
CA PRO A 800 4.65 -33.96 14.08
C PRO A 800 3.41 -34.79 14.40
N SER A 801 3.28 -35.20 15.66
CA SER A 801 2.16 -36.00 16.15
C SER A 801 0.94 -35.18 16.58
N ASN A 802 1.10 -33.88 16.86
CA ASN A 802 0.05 -32.96 17.27
C ASN A 802 0.46 -31.50 17.01
N MET A 803 -0.49 -30.56 17.14
CA MET A 803 -0.23 -29.13 16.96
C MET A 803 0.80 -28.56 17.93
N SER A 804 0.79 -28.97 19.21
CA SER A 804 1.78 -28.47 20.19
C SER A 804 3.20 -28.81 19.76
N GLU A 805 3.42 -30.02 19.25
CA GLU A 805 4.69 -30.44 18.70
C GLU A 805 5.06 -29.65 17.44
N LEU A 806 4.11 -29.45 16.52
CA LEU A 806 4.33 -28.67 15.30
C LEU A 806 4.75 -27.23 15.63
N LEU A 807 4.04 -26.55 16.53
CA LEU A 807 4.34 -25.18 16.93
C LEU A 807 5.70 -25.06 17.62
N LYS A 808 6.06 -25.99 18.50
CA LYS A 808 7.40 -26.03 19.12
C LYS A 808 8.50 -26.21 18.07
N ARG A 809 8.29 -27.10 17.10
CA ARG A 809 9.23 -27.32 15.99
C ARG A 809 9.33 -26.06 15.11
N PHE A 810 8.22 -25.41 14.81
CA PHE A 810 8.18 -24.18 14.02
C PHE A 810 8.92 -23.03 14.72
N GLN A 811 8.63 -22.75 15.99
CA GLN A 811 9.35 -21.73 16.78
C GLN A 811 10.85 -22.01 16.77
N LYS A 812 11.27 -23.25 17.04
CA LYS A 812 12.69 -23.61 17.03
C LYS A 812 13.36 -23.32 15.69
N ARG A 813 12.69 -23.62 14.57
CA ARG A 813 13.22 -23.35 13.23
C ARG A 813 13.21 -21.87 12.88
N LEU A 814 12.21 -21.14 13.34
CA LEU A 814 12.13 -19.70 13.17
C LEU A 814 13.27 -19.00 13.91
N ASN A 815 13.57 -19.38 15.15
CA ASN A 815 14.70 -18.86 15.91
C ASN A 815 16.03 -19.11 15.20
N VAL A 816 16.26 -20.31 14.66
CA VAL A 816 17.50 -20.64 13.94
C VAL A 816 17.68 -19.76 12.69
N LEU A 817 16.64 -19.60 11.87
CA LEU A 817 16.73 -18.76 10.68
C LEU A 817 16.94 -17.28 11.04
N THR A 818 16.21 -16.80 12.04
CA THR A 818 16.28 -15.41 12.52
C THR A 818 17.67 -15.09 13.05
N GLN A 819 18.21 -15.95 13.93
CA GLN A 819 19.56 -15.79 14.48
C GLN A 819 20.64 -15.75 13.40
N GLN A 820 20.51 -16.55 12.34
CA GLN A 820 21.48 -16.55 11.24
C GLN A 820 21.44 -15.25 10.42
N ILE A 821 20.24 -14.76 10.07
CA ILE A 821 20.10 -13.51 9.31
C ILE A 821 20.57 -12.31 10.15
N LEU A 822 20.27 -12.31 11.45
CA LEU A 822 20.65 -11.23 12.35
C LEU A 822 22.12 -11.27 12.76
N ALA A 823 22.77 -12.44 12.77
CA ALA A 823 24.22 -12.51 12.95
C ALA A 823 24.97 -11.81 11.80
N ASP A 824 24.54 -12.01 10.55
CA ASP A 824 25.08 -11.28 9.41
C ASP A 824 24.83 -9.76 9.55
N HIS A 825 23.66 -9.38 10.06
CA HIS A 825 23.33 -7.97 10.34
C HIS A 825 24.24 -7.34 11.38
N GLN A 826 24.48 -8.01 12.51
CA GLN A 826 25.34 -7.51 13.58
C GLN A 826 26.75 -7.25 13.07
N VAL A 827 27.33 -8.15 12.27
CA VAL A 827 28.65 -7.96 11.67
C VAL A 827 28.68 -6.75 10.71
N ILE A 828 27.63 -6.56 9.90
CA ILE A 828 27.53 -5.39 9.01
C ILE A 828 27.48 -4.09 9.82
N GLU A 829 26.63 -4.05 10.85
CA GLU A 829 26.44 -2.86 11.68
C GLU A 829 27.68 -2.53 12.53
N GLU A 830 28.45 -3.51 13.00
CA GLU A 830 29.75 -3.29 13.65
C GLU A 830 30.74 -2.58 12.73
N VAL A 831 30.85 -3.00 11.46
CA VAL A 831 31.74 -2.35 10.49
C VAL A 831 31.27 -0.94 10.17
N LEU A 832 29.95 -0.72 10.06
CA LEU A 832 29.38 0.60 9.85
C LEU A 832 29.70 1.53 11.03
N ARG A 833 29.48 1.05 12.25
CA ARG A 833 29.77 1.73 13.50
C ARG A 833 31.21 2.21 13.59
N GLU A 834 32.18 1.44 13.11
CA GLU A 834 33.60 1.84 13.21
C GLU A 834 34.08 2.73 12.05
N LYS A 835 33.56 2.53 10.83
CA LYS A 835 34.22 3.02 9.60
C LYS A 835 33.36 3.94 8.74
N PHE A 836 32.07 4.09 9.04
CA PHE A 836 31.11 4.78 8.17
C PHE A 836 30.29 5.88 8.86
N HIS A 837 30.84 6.52 9.91
CA HIS A 837 30.19 7.62 10.62
C HIS A 837 29.58 8.67 9.68
N ILE A 838 28.47 9.26 10.14
CA ILE A 838 27.61 10.23 9.44
C ILE A 838 27.47 11.53 10.27
N PRO A 839 28.52 12.37 10.31
CA PRO A 839 28.56 13.51 11.22
C PRO A 839 27.52 14.60 10.94
N LEU A 840 27.06 14.77 9.69
CA LEU A 840 26.01 15.75 9.41
C LEU A 840 24.69 15.32 10.05
N ALA A 841 24.23 14.09 9.77
CA ALA A 841 23.02 13.54 10.37
C ALA A 841 23.13 13.50 11.91
N SER A 842 24.25 13.02 12.45
CA SER A 842 24.48 12.95 13.90
C SER A 842 24.46 14.31 14.61
N SER A 843 24.79 15.41 13.91
CA SER A 843 24.72 16.76 14.49
C SER A 843 23.29 17.26 14.75
N LEU A 844 22.30 16.60 14.13
CA LEU A 844 20.87 16.90 14.29
C LEU A 844 20.23 16.12 15.44
N SER A 845 20.82 14.99 15.86
CA SER A 845 20.39 14.21 17.02
C SER A 845 20.88 14.84 18.32
N ARG A 846 19.98 15.05 19.30
CA ARG A 846 20.35 15.61 20.60
C ARG A 846 21.12 14.57 21.42
N GLY A 847 20.70 13.31 21.37
CA GLY A 847 21.40 12.18 21.98
C GLY A 847 22.86 12.10 21.52
N CYS A 848 23.10 12.19 20.20
CA CYS A 848 24.45 12.16 19.64
C CYS A 848 25.30 13.32 20.15
N VAL A 849 24.74 14.54 20.13
CA VAL A 849 25.40 15.75 20.63
C VAL A 849 25.74 15.61 22.12
N GLN A 850 24.86 15.03 22.95
CA GLN A 850 25.09 14.88 24.39
C GLN A 850 26.07 13.76 24.74
N SER A 851 26.07 12.66 23.99
CA SER A 851 26.90 11.49 24.22
C SER A 851 28.27 11.57 23.55
N GLY A 852 28.42 12.44 22.55
CA GLY A 852 29.61 12.50 21.70
C GLY A 852 29.80 11.25 20.85
N LYS A 853 28.71 10.59 20.47
CA LYS A 853 28.68 9.36 19.67
C LYS A 853 27.90 9.59 18.39
N ASP A 854 28.35 8.98 17.30
CA ASP A 854 27.63 8.97 16.02
C ASP A 854 26.32 8.16 16.11
N LEU A 855 25.39 8.40 15.19
CA LEU A 855 24.16 7.61 15.04
C LEU A 855 24.47 6.12 14.87
N TYR A 856 25.51 5.77 14.10
CA TYR A 856 25.93 4.37 13.92
C TYR A 856 26.59 3.78 15.17
N GLU A 857 26.96 4.61 16.15
CA GLU A 857 27.44 4.19 17.47
C GLU A 857 26.31 4.07 18.51
N GLY A 858 25.06 4.31 18.11
CA GLY A 858 23.90 4.31 19.00
C GLY A 858 23.79 5.59 19.82
N GLY A 859 24.21 6.74 19.26
CA GLY A 859 24.16 8.03 19.96
C GLY A 859 22.76 8.60 20.17
N ALA A 860 21.77 8.23 19.34
CA ALA A 860 20.38 8.70 19.47
C ALA A 860 19.73 8.29 20.80
N GLU A 861 18.69 9.02 21.22
CA GLU A 861 17.94 8.70 22.45
C GLU A 861 17.28 7.32 22.36
N ILE A 862 16.73 6.99 21.19
CA ILE A 862 16.07 5.71 20.92
C ILE A 862 16.73 5.08 19.70
N ASN A 863 17.10 3.80 19.82
CA ASN A 863 17.66 3.01 18.72
C ASN A 863 16.82 1.74 18.53
N SER A 864 16.54 1.41 17.28
CA SER A 864 15.85 0.17 16.92
C SER A 864 16.30 -0.33 15.55
N SER A 865 16.07 -1.60 15.25
CA SER A 865 16.33 -2.23 13.95
C SER A 865 15.12 -3.06 13.52
N GLY A 866 14.43 -2.64 12.47
CA GLY A 866 13.20 -3.26 12.00
C GLY A 866 13.44 -4.44 11.07
N ILE A 867 12.73 -5.55 11.33
CA ILE A 867 12.85 -6.81 10.58
C ILE A 867 11.49 -7.21 10.01
N GLN A 868 11.45 -7.39 8.69
CA GLN A 868 10.23 -7.72 7.96
C GLN A 868 9.94 -9.23 7.98
N ALA A 869 8.77 -9.62 8.47
CA ALA A 869 8.24 -10.95 8.30
C ALA A 869 7.48 -11.08 6.96
N VAL A 870 7.87 -12.04 6.12
CA VAL A 870 7.19 -12.34 4.85
C VAL A 870 6.52 -13.71 4.91
N GLY A 871 5.22 -13.75 4.56
CA GLY A 871 4.40 -14.97 4.53
C GLY A 871 3.68 -15.28 5.85
N VAL A 872 3.33 -14.26 6.65
CA VAL A 872 2.58 -14.43 7.91
C VAL A 872 1.22 -15.09 7.65
N THR A 873 0.40 -14.50 6.76
CA THR A 873 -0.90 -15.06 6.38
C THR A 873 -0.77 -16.48 5.85
N ASP A 874 0.20 -16.74 4.97
CA ASP A 874 0.42 -18.06 4.39
C ASP A 874 0.72 -19.13 5.44
N VAL A 875 1.48 -18.79 6.48
CA VAL A 875 1.78 -19.68 7.61
C VAL A 875 0.54 -19.87 8.48
N ALA A 876 -0.18 -18.79 8.81
CA ALA A 876 -1.39 -18.84 9.62
C ALA A 876 -2.47 -19.72 8.97
N ASP A 877 -2.80 -19.48 7.71
CA ASP A 877 -3.79 -20.28 6.96
C ASP A 877 -3.36 -21.76 6.84
N SER A 878 -2.05 -22.02 6.72
CA SER A 878 -1.52 -23.39 6.67
C SER A 878 -1.66 -24.10 8.02
N LEU A 879 -1.40 -23.39 9.13
CA LEU A 879 -1.57 -23.93 10.48
C LEU A 879 -3.05 -24.19 10.78
N HIS A 880 -3.94 -23.25 10.43
CA HIS A 880 -5.38 -23.42 10.58
C HIS A 880 -5.89 -24.64 9.81
N SER A 881 -5.48 -24.79 8.54
CA SER A 881 -5.91 -25.91 7.70
C SER A 881 -5.40 -27.27 8.22
N ILE A 882 -4.20 -27.31 8.79
CA ILE A 882 -3.65 -28.51 9.43
C ILE A 882 -4.39 -28.84 10.73
N ASP A 883 -4.59 -27.86 11.60
CA ASP A 883 -5.31 -28.06 12.87
C ASP A 883 -6.69 -28.65 12.60
N GLU A 884 -7.42 -28.04 11.67
CA GLU A 884 -8.78 -28.44 11.36
C GLU A 884 -8.86 -29.82 10.70
N LEU A 885 -8.16 -30.05 9.59
CA LEU A 885 -8.36 -31.27 8.81
C LEU A 885 -7.57 -32.48 9.34
N VAL A 886 -6.42 -32.26 9.97
CA VAL A 886 -5.55 -33.36 10.43
C VAL A 886 -5.79 -33.68 11.89
N PHE A 887 -5.84 -32.67 12.76
CA PHE A 887 -5.85 -32.91 14.21
C PHE A 887 -7.26 -32.88 14.82
N ASN A 888 -8.15 -31.97 14.37
CA ASN A 888 -9.52 -31.87 14.86
C ASN A 888 -10.45 -32.87 14.16
N GLN A 889 -10.56 -32.80 12.83
CA GLN A 889 -11.45 -33.68 12.04
C GLN A 889 -10.86 -35.04 11.72
N GLN A 890 -9.52 -35.18 11.77
CA GLN A 890 -8.80 -36.42 11.39
C GLN A 890 -9.16 -36.94 9.98
N LYS A 891 -9.48 -36.02 9.07
CA LYS A 891 -9.86 -36.32 7.69
C LYS A 891 -8.67 -36.79 6.84
N TYR A 892 -7.47 -36.30 7.17
CA TYR A 892 -6.20 -36.66 6.52
C TYR A 892 -5.09 -36.87 7.54
N THR A 893 -4.09 -37.66 7.19
CA THR A 893 -2.83 -37.76 7.93
C THR A 893 -1.84 -36.68 7.49
N MET A 894 -0.86 -36.35 8.36
CA MET A 894 0.21 -35.43 7.97
C MET A 894 1.03 -35.91 6.77
N GLU A 895 1.21 -37.23 6.61
CA GLU A 895 1.94 -37.81 5.47
C GLU A 895 1.20 -37.57 4.15
N GLU A 896 -0.13 -37.70 4.14
CA GLU A 896 -0.96 -37.40 2.97
C GLU A 896 -0.88 -35.92 2.59
N ILE A 897 -0.94 -35.01 3.57
CA ILE A 897 -0.76 -33.57 3.33
C ILE A 897 0.63 -33.28 2.75
N ILE A 898 1.69 -33.85 3.32
CA ILE A 898 3.08 -33.68 2.83
C ILE A 898 3.22 -34.20 1.40
N ASN A 899 2.64 -35.37 1.11
CA ASN A 899 2.67 -35.95 -0.22
C ASN A 899 1.89 -35.09 -1.24
N ALA A 900 0.74 -34.53 -0.85
CA ALA A 900 -0.05 -33.65 -1.70
C ALA A 900 0.72 -32.37 -2.07
N ILE A 901 1.34 -31.69 -1.10
CA ILE A 901 2.12 -30.47 -1.37
C ILE A 901 3.41 -30.75 -2.17
N ASP A 902 4.08 -31.89 -1.96
CA ASP A 902 5.30 -32.24 -2.69
C ASP A 902 5.08 -32.62 -4.14
N ASN A 903 3.84 -33.01 -4.48
CA ASN A 903 3.35 -33.23 -5.83
C ASN A 903 2.58 -32.03 -6.39
N ASP A 904 2.62 -30.86 -5.73
CA ASP A 904 1.93 -29.63 -6.17
C ASP A 904 0.42 -29.85 -6.43
N PHE A 905 -0.18 -30.73 -5.64
CA PHE A 905 -1.56 -31.17 -5.74
C PHE A 905 -1.95 -31.82 -7.09
N GLU A 906 -0.99 -32.36 -7.84
CA GLU A 906 -1.26 -33.10 -9.07
C GLU A 906 -1.93 -34.46 -8.79
N GLY A 907 -2.97 -34.79 -9.56
CA GLY A 907 -3.74 -36.04 -9.46
C GLY A 907 -5.02 -35.91 -8.62
N ASP A 908 -6.02 -36.77 -8.90
CA ASP A 908 -7.38 -36.64 -8.36
C ASP A 908 -7.44 -36.64 -6.83
N VAL A 909 -6.66 -37.51 -6.18
CA VAL A 909 -6.60 -37.59 -4.70
C VAL A 909 -6.04 -36.30 -4.11
N ASN A 910 -4.96 -35.78 -4.67
CA ASN A 910 -4.33 -34.56 -4.16
C ASN A 910 -5.16 -33.31 -4.47
N GLN A 911 -5.91 -33.29 -5.59
CA GLN A 911 -6.88 -32.23 -5.87
C GLN A 911 -8.03 -32.23 -4.86
N LYS A 912 -8.54 -33.40 -4.47
CA LYS A 912 -9.55 -33.50 -3.41
C LYS A 912 -9.02 -32.94 -2.08
N ILE A 913 -7.80 -33.34 -1.69
CA ILE A 913 -7.13 -32.78 -0.50
C ILE A 913 -7.04 -31.26 -0.63
N ARG A 914 -6.64 -30.74 -1.79
CA ARG A 914 -6.54 -29.29 -2.01
C ARG A 914 -7.89 -28.59 -1.85
N THR A 915 -8.95 -29.13 -2.43
CA THR A 915 -10.31 -28.59 -2.29
C THR A 915 -10.73 -28.51 -0.83
N ASP A 916 -10.48 -29.58 -0.07
CA ASP A 916 -10.80 -29.62 1.36
C ASP A 916 -9.92 -28.66 2.18
N LEU A 917 -8.63 -28.49 1.83
CA LEU A 917 -7.77 -27.47 2.46
C LEU A 917 -8.27 -26.06 2.16
N LEU A 918 -8.76 -25.80 0.94
CA LEU A 918 -9.29 -24.50 0.55
C LEU A 918 -10.61 -24.18 1.25
N SER A 919 -11.44 -25.18 1.58
CA SER A 919 -12.73 -24.97 2.25
C SER A 919 -12.62 -24.61 3.73
N VAL A 920 -11.44 -24.77 4.35
CA VAL A 920 -11.21 -24.26 5.72
C VAL A 920 -11.21 -22.72 5.65
N PRO A 921 -11.91 -22.00 6.55
CA PRO A 921 -11.91 -20.54 6.54
C PRO A 921 -10.50 -19.94 6.53
N LYS A 922 -10.28 -18.94 5.68
CA LYS A 922 -8.98 -18.28 5.49
C LYS A 922 -9.01 -16.89 6.10
N PHE A 923 -7.83 -16.36 6.44
CA PHE A 923 -7.75 -14.99 6.94
C PHE A 923 -8.35 -14.00 5.93
N GLY A 924 -9.30 -13.20 6.38
CA GLY A 924 -10.14 -12.35 5.54
C GLY A 924 -11.61 -12.73 5.56
N ASP A 925 -11.93 -13.91 6.06
CA ASP A 925 -13.30 -14.33 6.37
C ASP A 925 -13.62 -13.99 7.83
N ASP A 926 -14.39 -12.93 8.04
CA ASP A 926 -14.84 -12.49 9.36
C ASP A 926 -15.90 -13.39 10.01
N SER A 927 -16.31 -14.49 9.36
CA SER A 927 -17.11 -15.54 10.00
C SER A 927 -16.28 -16.47 10.89
N SER A 928 -14.96 -16.54 10.69
CA SER A 928 -14.05 -17.39 11.49
C SER A 928 -13.09 -16.53 12.31
N GLN A 929 -13.34 -16.50 13.62
CA GLN A 929 -12.46 -15.86 14.58
C GLN A 929 -11.11 -16.60 14.69
N GLU A 930 -11.11 -17.92 14.48
CA GLU A 930 -9.92 -18.77 14.50
C GLU A 930 -8.89 -18.35 13.45
N SER A 931 -9.35 -17.92 12.25
CA SER A 931 -8.46 -17.43 11.20
C SER A 931 -7.62 -16.21 11.64
N ILE A 932 -8.23 -15.32 12.44
CA ILE A 932 -7.59 -14.13 13.02
C ILE A 932 -6.64 -14.54 14.16
N GLU A 933 -7.05 -15.49 15.00
CA GLU A 933 -6.24 -16.01 16.10
C GLU A 933 -4.95 -16.67 15.61
N TRP A 934 -4.99 -17.43 14.52
CA TRP A 934 -3.81 -18.01 13.91
C TRP A 934 -2.83 -16.96 13.39
N VAL A 935 -3.32 -15.86 12.81
CA VAL A 935 -2.47 -14.72 12.40
C VAL A 935 -1.78 -14.10 13.62
N ASN A 936 -2.55 -13.80 14.68
CA ASN A 936 -2.01 -13.27 15.93
C ASN A 936 -0.94 -14.21 16.53
N GLN A 937 -1.19 -15.52 16.53
CA GLN A 937 -0.25 -16.50 17.05
C GLN A 937 1.05 -16.52 16.25
N VAL A 938 1.00 -16.48 14.91
CA VAL A 938 2.20 -16.43 14.07
C VAL A 938 2.99 -15.14 14.30
N MET A 939 2.29 -14.01 14.46
CA MET A 939 2.93 -12.72 14.77
C MET A 939 3.62 -12.74 16.13
N THR A 940 3.01 -13.33 17.16
CA THR A 940 3.65 -13.52 18.48
C THR A 940 4.86 -14.45 18.40
N MET A 941 4.77 -15.55 17.65
CA MET A 941 5.91 -16.45 17.44
C MET A 941 7.08 -15.76 16.71
N TRP A 942 6.77 -14.84 15.80
CA TRP A 942 7.77 -14.01 15.14
C TRP A 942 8.48 -13.06 16.11
N ASN A 943 7.72 -12.33 16.94
CA ASN A 943 8.29 -11.49 17.99
C ASN A 943 9.18 -12.30 18.95
N ASN A 944 8.72 -13.47 19.40
CA ASN A 944 9.53 -14.37 20.23
C ASN A 944 10.84 -14.81 19.55
N ALA A 945 10.87 -14.90 18.21
CA ALA A 945 12.09 -15.26 17.48
C ALA A 945 13.07 -14.08 17.41
N LEU A 946 12.58 -12.83 17.29
CA LEU A 946 13.40 -11.63 17.38
C LEU A 946 13.98 -11.46 18.78
N ASP A 947 13.18 -11.64 19.82
CA ASP A 947 13.60 -11.56 21.23
C ASP A 947 14.62 -12.65 21.61
N SER A 948 14.74 -13.71 20.80
CA SER A 948 15.74 -14.75 21.00
C SER A 948 17.15 -14.37 20.56
N VAL A 949 17.32 -13.19 19.94
CA VAL A 949 18.60 -12.68 19.44
C VAL A 949 19.00 -11.46 20.27
N GLU A 950 20.29 -11.35 20.61
CA GLU A 950 20.83 -10.16 21.29
C GLU A 950 20.61 -8.89 20.47
N ASN A 951 20.46 -7.74 21.14
CA ASN A 951 20.26 -6.44 20.51
C ASN A 951 21.29 -6.11 19.41
N CYS A 952 20.95 -5.18 18.53
CA CYS A 952 21.86 -4.73 17.48
C CYS A 952 23.07 -3.99 18.07
N PRO A 953 24.20 -3.84 17.34
CA PRO A 953 25.43 -3.22 17.86
C PRO A 953 25.31 -1.76 18.32
N ARG A 954 24.24 -1.05 17.89
CA ARG A 954 23.84 0.27 18.42
C ARG A 954 23.07 0.20 19.74
N ASN A 955 22.94 -0.98 20.34
CA ASN A 955 22.14 -1.26 21.54
C ASN A 955 20.63 -1.00 21.35
N GLY A 956 20.14 -1.16 20.11
CA GLY A 956 18.71 -1.09 19.79
C GLY A 956 18.06 -2.47 19.75
N ARG A 957 16.77 -2.54 20.11
CA ARG A 957 15.98 -3.78 19.96
C ARG A 957 15.72 -4.08 18.50
N TYR A 958 15.55 -5.37 18.17
CA TYR A 958 14.93 -5.75 16.91
C TYR A 958 13.40 -5.60 17.02
N SER A 959 12.78 -5.03 15.99
CA SER A 959 11.35 -4.73 15.96
C SER A 959 10.64 -5.44 14.81
N ALA A 960 9.45 -5.99 15.07
CA ALA A 960 8.69 -6.75 14.07
C ALA A 960 7.94 -5.83 13.09
N GLY A 961 8.21 -5.99 11.78
CA GLY A 961 7.52 -5.30 10.69
C GLY A 961 6.85 -6.26 9.71
N TYR A 962 5.78 -5.80 9.06
CA TYR A 962 4.97 -6.60 8.14
C TYR A 962 4.65 -5.86 6.83
N TYR A 963 5.69 -5.53 6.07
CA TYR A 963 5.57 -4.89 4.77
C TYR A 963 6.52 -5.58 3.80
N ALA A 964 5.96 -6.47 2.98
CA ALA A 964 6.75 -7.44 2.21
C ALA A 964 7.28 -6.90 0.87
N LEU A 965 7.03 -5.62 0.53
CA LEU A 965 7.46 -4.98 -0.71
C LEU A 965 7.17 -5.88 -1.94
N ASN A 966 8.18 -6.12 -2.79
CA ASN A 966 8.10 -7.13 -3.85
C ASN A 966 8.67 -8.50 -3.44
N VAL A 967 9.16 -8.61 -2.20
CA VAL A 967 9.81 -9.81 -1.67
C VAL A 967 8.80 -10.96 -1.58
N ALA A 968 7.53 -10.70 -1.29
CA ALA A 968 6.46 -11.70 -1.33
C ALA A 968 6.36 -12.44 -2.68
N ASN A 969 6.54 -11.73 -3.80
CA ASN A 969 6.54 -12.34 -5.14
C ASN A 969 7.81 -13.19 -5.36
N ARG A 970 8.97 -12.72 -4.87
CA ARG A 970 10.25 -13.43 -5.00
C ARG A 970 10.30 -14.70 -4.18
N TYR A 971 9.87 -14.63 -2.93
CA TYR A 971 9.80 -15.76 -2.03
C TYR A 971 8.73 -16.74 -2.51
N GLY A 972 7.52 -16.28 -2.83
CA GLY A 972 6.44 -17.14 -3.30
C GLY A 972 6.79 -17.97 -4.54
N ARG A 973 7.52 -17.38 -5.51
CA ARG A 973 8.01 -18.11 -6.70
C ARG A 973 8.92 -19.29 -6.36
N LYS A 974 9.64 -19.22 -5.25
CA LYS A 974 10.64 -20.20 -4.82
C LYS A 974 10.14 -21.08 -3.68
N THR A 975 9.07 -20.68 -3.00
CA THR A 975 8.38 -21.46 -1.99
C THR A 975 7.55 -22.57 -2.68
N PRO A 976 7.67 -23.84 -2.22
CA PRO A 976 6.77 -24.92 -2.63
C PRO A 976 5.29 -24.63 -2.33
N SER A 977 4.44 -25.55 -2.72
CA SER A 977 3.02 -25.55 -2.35
C SER A 977 2.88 -25.66 -0.83
N LEU A 978 1.83 -25.05 -0.27
CA LEU A 978 1.62 -24.97 1.18
C LEU A 978 0.34 -25.70 1.62
N PRO A 979 0.25 -26.13 2.89
CA PRO A 979 -0.95 -26.72 3.47
C PRO A 979 -2.19 -25.82 3.43
N SER A 980 -2.06 -24.52 3.19
CA SER A 980 -3.21 -23.65 2.93
C SER A 980 -3.92 -23.92 1.58
N GLY A 981 -3.39 -24.82 0.74
CA GLY A 981 -3.86 -25.06 -0.63
C GLY A 981 -3.16 -24.19 -1.69
N ARG A 982 -2.22 -23.33 -1.25
CA ARG A 982 -1.41 -22.47 -2.12
C ARG A 982 -0.52 -23.32 -3.04
N LEU A 983 -0.52 -23.01 -4.33
CA LEU A 983 0.30 -23.69 -5.33
C LEU A 983 1.74 -23.13 -5.37
N ARG A 984 2.67 -23.96 -5.86
CA ARG A 984 4.05 -23.51 -6.15
C ARG A 984 4.04 -22.39 -7.19
N GLY A 985 4.91 -21.40 -7.02
CA GLY A 985 5.08 -20.34 -8.02
C GLY A 985 4.12 -19.15 -7.86
N VAL A 986 3.00 -19.32 -7.15
CA VAL A 986 2.14 -18.22 -6.72
C VAL A 986 2.97 -17.30 -5.79
N PRO A 987 2.78 -15.98 -5.77
CA PRO A 987 3.34 -15.12 -4.72
C PRO A 987 2.87 -15.53 -3.31
N LEU A 988 3.56 -15.04 -2.27
CA LEU A 988 3.05 -15.07 -0.90
C LEU A 988 2.08 -13.89 -0.68
N ALA A 989 1.34 -13.92 0.42
CA ALA A 989 0.53 -12.78 0.85
C ALA A 989 1.42 -11.56 1.05
N ASN A 990 0.94 -10.42 0.57
CA ASN A 990 1.67 -9.17 0.65
C ASN A 990 1.33 -8.48 1.97
N SER A 991 2.10 -8.81 3.03
CA SER A 991 1.87 -8.37 4.41
C SER A 991 0.79 -9.16 5.16
N VAL A 992 0.20 -8.56 6.20
CA VAL A 992 -0.92 -9.14 6.97
C VAL A 992 -2.24 -8.75 6.30
N ILE A 993 -2.51 -9.38 5.16
CA ILE A 993 -3.76 -9.23 4.39
C ILE A 993 -4.25 -10.61 3.91
N PRO A 994 -5.53 -10.73 3.53
CA PRO A 994 -6.04 -11.93 2.87
C PRO A 994 -5.25 -12.27 1.60
N HIS A 995 -4.93 -13.54 1.42
CA HIS A 995 -4.16 -14.00 0.27
C HIS A 995 -5.06 -14.07 -0.98
N TYR A 996 -4.83 -13.22 -1.99
CA TYR A 996 -5.66 -13.11 -3.21
C TYR A 996 -5.84 -14.40 -4.04
N GLY A 997 -4.95 -15.38 -3.85
CA GLY A 997 -5.06 -16.71 -4.46
C GLY A 997 -5.89 -17.74 -3.70
N MET A 998 -6.55 -17.35 -2.61
CA MET A 998 -7.49 -18.17 -1.82
C MET A 998 -8.95 -17.77 -2.11
N GLU A 999 -9.91 -18.46 -1.49
CA GLU A 999 -11.34 -18.10 -1.61
C GLU A 999 -11.56 -16.63 -1.24
N GLN A 1000 -12.37 -15.94 -2.06
CA GLN A 1000 -12.53 -14.48 -1.97
C GLN A 1000 -13.61 -14.12 -0.95
N SER A 1001 -13.27 -13.27 0.03
CA SER A 1001 -14.23 -12.58 0.87
C SER A 1001 -14.52 -11.18 0.35
N ASP A 1002 -15.63 -10.59 0.80
CA ASP A 1002 -15.98 -9.21 0.48
C ASP A 1002 -15.08 -8.19 1.21
N LEU A 1003 -15.20 -6.91 0.83
CA LEU A 1003 -14.33 -5.85 1.31
C LEU A 1003 -14.43 -5.67 2.82
N LEU A 1004 -15.65 -5.56 3.35
CA LEU A 1004 -15.87 -5.33 4.77
C LEU A 1004 -15.46 -6.55 5.61
N SER A 1005 -15.71 -7.77 5.13
CA SER A 1005 -15.22 -8.99 5.78
C SER A 1005 -13.69 -9.01 5.89
N SER A 1006 -12.98 -8.72 4.78
CA SER A 1006 -11.53 -8.59 4.77
C SER A 1006 -11.02 -7.51 5.76
N MET A 1007 -11.70 -6.37 5.81
CA MET A 1007 -11.36 -5.27 6.70
C MET A 1007 -11.62 -5.61 8.17
N ASN A 1008 -12.71 -6.29 8.48
CA ASN A 1008 -13.04 -6.74 9.83
C ASN A 1008 -12.02 -7.76 10.35
N SER A 1009 -11.63 -8.74 9.53
CA SER A 1009 -10.58 -9.70 9.92
C SER A 1009 -9.26 -9.01 10.25
N ILE A 1010 -8.85 -8.05 9.42
CA ILE A 1010 -7.62 -7.27 9.66
C ILE A 1010 -7.73 -6.42 10.92
N ALA A 1011 -8.86 -5.74 11.14
CA ALA A 1011 -9.10 -4.94 12.34
C ALA A 1011 -9.11 -5.78 13.63
N GLY A 1012 -9.33 -7.10 13.52
CA GLY A 1012 -9.23 -8.06 14.63
C GLY A 1012 -7.80 -8.49 14.99
N VAL A 1013 -6.78 -8.11 14.21
CA VAL A 1013 -5.38 -8.44 14.48
C VAL A 1013 -4.81 -7.52 15.57
N ASN A 1014 -4.05 -8.09 16.50
CA ASN A 1014 -3.43 -7.41 17.64
C ASN A 1014 -2.13 -6.69 17.21
N PHE A 1015 -2.26 -5.72 16.31
CA PHE A 1015 -1.12 -4.95 15.79
C PHE A 1015 -0.37 -4.19 16.89
N ALA A 1016 -1.08 -3.61 17.86
CA ALA A 1016 -0.46 -2.84 18.94
C ALA A 1016 0.49 -3.67 19.84
N GLU A 1017 0.36 -4.99 19.84
CA GLU A 1017 1.19 -5.90 20.66
C GLU A 1017 2.25 -6.63 19.83
N ASN A 1018 2.18 -6.57 18.50
CA ASN A 1018 2.99 -7.44 17.64
C ASN A 1018 3.63 -6.73 16.43
N ALA A 1019 3.28 -5.48 16.13
CA ALA A 1019 3.67 -4.78 14.89
C ALA A 1019 4.30 -3.41 15.15
N GLU A 1020 5.23 -3.32 16.09
CA GLU A 1020 5.87 -2.06 16.47
C GLU A 1020 6.67 -1.39 15.34
N ASN A 1021 7.05 -2.13 14.28
CA ASN A 1021 7.69 -1.58 13.08
C ASN A 1021 6.69 -1.41 11.90
N GLY A 1022 5.39 -1.51 12.15
CA GLY A 1022 4.34 -1.23 11.17
C GLY A 1022 3.92 -2.41 10.29
N THR A 1023 2.78 -2.24 9.61
CA THR A 1023 2.22 -3.18 8.61
C THR A 1023 1.63 -2.39 7.44
N THR A 1024 1.43 -3.05 6.28
CA THR A 1024 0.71 -2.46 5.15
C THR A 1024 -0.55 -3.21 4.80
N VAL A 1025 -1.64 -2.48 4.53
CA VAL A 1025 -2.89 -3.02 3.98
C VAL A 1025 -3.17 -2.39 2.62
N THR A 1026 -3.00 -3.18 1.56
CA THR A 1026 -3.13 -2.70 0.17
C THR A 1026 -4.28 -3.39 -0.54
N PHE A 1027 -5.45 -2.74 -0.55
CA PHE A 1027 -6.60 -3.21 -1.33
C PHE A 1027 -6.59 -2.66 -2.75
N THR A 1028 -7.25 -3.38 -3.65
CA THR A 1028 -7.67 -2.83 -4.95
C THR A 1028 -9.18 -2.78 -4.93
N ILE A 1029 -9.76 -1.59 -4.95
CA ILE A 1029 -11.20 -1.36 -4.84
C ILE A 1029 -11.65 -0.72 -6.15
N ASP A 1030 -12.72 -1.23 -6.73
CA ASP A 1030 -13.24 -0.67 -7.97
C ASP A 1030 -13.78 0.74 -7.72
N SER A 1031 -13.24 1.69 -8.48
CA SER A 1031 -13.70 3.08 -8.47
C SER A 1031 -15.20 3.23 -8.77
N ALA A 1032 -15.83 2.25 -9.45
CA ALA A 1032 -17.26 2.23 -9.71
C ALA A 1032 -18.07 2.35 -8.41
N MET A 1033 -17.62 1.72 -7.32
CA MET A 1033 -18.31 1.73 -6.02
C MET A 1033 -18.60 3.13 -5.46
N PHE A 1034 -17.81 4.12 -5.88
CA PHE A 1034 -17.87 5.49 -5.37
C PHE A 1034 -18.27 6.50 -6.45
N GLN A 1035 -18.83 6.06 -7.57
CA GLN A 1035 -19.41 6.96 -8.56
C GLN A 1035 -20.72 7.57 -8.04
N GLY A 1036 -21.00 8.80 -8.47
CA GLY A 1036 -22.25 9.48 -8.13
C GLY A 1036 -22.23 10.33 -6.86
N PRO A 1037 -23.35 11.01 -6.57
CA PRO A 1037 -23.53 11.76 -5.33
C PRO A 1037 -23.36 10.85 -4.11
N GLY A 1038 -22.56 11.27 -3.13
CA GLY A 1038 -22.30 10.48 -1.92
C GLY A 1038 -21.06 9.57 -1.96
N GLY A 1039 -20.35 9.48 -3.10
CA GLY A 1039 -19.15 8.64 -3.23
C GLY A 1039 -18.04 9.01 -2.24
N THR A 1040 -17.81 10.32 -2.05
CA THR A 1040 -16.85 10.86 -1.08
C THR A 1040 -17.24 10.46 0.34
N GLU A 1041 -18.50 10.62 0.72
CA GLU A 1041 -19.00 10.30 2.07
C GLU A 1041 -18.90 8.80 2.36
N LYS A 1042 -19.21 7.93 1.38
CA LYS A 1042 -19.06 6.49 1.51
C LYS A 1042 -17.61 6.09 1.76
N LEU A 1043 -16.69 6.55 0.91
CA LEU A 1043 -15.27 6.23 1.08
C LEU A 1043 -14.73 6.81 2.38
N ALA A 1044 -15.05 8.06 2.71
CA ALA A 1044 -14.66 8.69 3.96
C ALA A 1044 -15.15 7.91 5.20
N GLY A 1045 -16.41 7.47 5.20
CA GLY A 1045 -16.98 6.67 6.29
C GLY A 1045 -16.31 5.29 6.41
N ILE A 1046 -16.01 4.62 5.29
CA ILE A 1046 -15.26 3.35 5.28
C ILE A 1046 -13.87 3.54 5.88
N LEU A 1047 -13.13 4.56 5.43
CA LEU A 1047 -11.78 4.88 5.91
C LEU A 1047 -11.79 5.19 7.41
N LYS A 1048 -12.72 6.04 7.86
CA LYS A 1048 -12.87 6.41 9.28
C LYS A 1048 -13.18 5.20 10.13
N THR A 1049 -14.19 4.41 9.77
CA THR A 1049 -14.57 3.21 10.54
C THR A 1049 -13.40 2.26 10.68
N PHE A 1050 -12.74 1.89 9.57
CA PHE A 1050 -11.63 0.93 9.61
C PHE A 1050 -10.46 1.37 10.48
N LEU A 1051 -10.13 2.66 10.45
CA LEU A 1051 -8.93 3.18 11.10
C LEU A 1051 -9.17 3.68 12.52
N THR A 1052 -10.42 3.93 12.94
CA THR A 1052 -10.69 4.58 14.24
C THR A 1052 -11.74 3.89 15.10
N SER A 1053 -12.26 2.72 14.71
CA SER A 1053 -13.12 1.92 15.58
C SER A 1053 -12.35 1.24 16.72
N ASP A 1054 -13.05 0.80 17.76
CA ASP A 1054 -12.42 0.16 18.95
C ASP A 1054 -11.53 -1.05 18.61
N LYS A 1055 -11.90 -1.80 17.57
CA LYS A 1055 -11.04 -2.72 16.84
C LYS A 1055 -10.78 -2.08 15.49
N CYS A 1056 -9.56 -1.66 15.19
CA CYS A 1056 -9.23 -0.95 13.96
C CYS A 1056 -7.97 -1.52 13.32
N GLY A 1057 -7.87 -1.32 12.00
CA GLY A 1057 -6.63 -1.57 11.27
C GLY A 1057 -5.56 -0.56 11.64
N MET A 1058 -4.30 -1.00 11.62
CA MET A 1058 -3.16 -0.11 11.87
C MET A 1058 -2.94 0.90 10.74
N GLN A 1059 -3.15 0.47 9.49
CA GLN A 1059 -2.74 1.20 8.29
C GLN A 1059 -3.64 0.83 7.10
N MET A 1060 -3.87 1.76 6.15
CA MET A 1060 -4.57 1.49 4.88
C MET A 1060 -3.98 2.31 3.71
N GLN A 1061 -3.85 1.69 2.53
CA GLN A 1061 -3.39 2.33 1.30
C GLN A 1061 -4.06 1.71 0.05
N PRO A 1062 -5.35 2.00 -0.22
CA PRO A 1062 -6.05 1.38 -1.33
C PRO A 1062 -5.57 1.90 -2.70
N ASN A 1063 -5.70 1.06 -3.73
CA ASN A 1063 -5.85 1.51 -5.11
C ASN A 1063 -7.35 1.63 -5.39
N ILE A 1064 -7.86 2.86 -5.56
CA ILE A 1064 -9.21 3.09 -6.06
C ILE A 1064 -9.13 3.21 -7.59
N VAL A 1065 -9.28 2.09 -8.28
CA VAL A 1065 -9.01 2.01 -9.72
C VAL A 1065 -9.88 0.95 -10.39
N ASN A 1066 -10.38 1.25 -11.58
CA ASN A 1066 -11.10 0.29 -12.40
C ASN A 1066 -10.13 -0.76 -12.98
N ARG A 1067 -10.47 -2.06 -12.85
CA ARG A 1067 -9.65 -3.17 -13.38
C ARG A 1067 -9.46 -3.11 -14.90
N GLU A 1068 -10.48 -2.67 -15.64
CA GLU A 1068 -10.42 -2.49 -17.10
C GLU A 1068 -9.39 -1.43 -17.49
N LEU A 1069 -9.24 -0.37 -16.69
CA LEU A 1069 -8.19 0.65 -16.89
C LEU A 1069 -6.79 0.01 -16.80
N LEU A 1070 -6.56 -0.84 -15.79
CA LEU A 1070 -5.29 -1.55 -15.64
C LEU A 1070 -5.02 -2.52 -16.79
N LEU A 1071 -6.05 -3.22 -17.27
CA LEU A 1071 -5.95 -4.12 -18.43
C LEU A 1071 -5.70 -3.36 -19.73
N ASP A 1072 -6.35 -2.22 -19.94
CA ASP A 1072 -6.11 -1.33 -21.08
C ASP A 1072 -4.71 -0.73 -21.00
N ALA A 1073 -4.25 -0.27 -19.83
CA ALA A 1073 -2.89 0.21 -19.63
C ALA A 1073 -1.83 -0.89 -19.87
N TYR A 1074 -2.15 -2.14 -19.55
CA TYR A 1074 -1.27 -3.28 -19.84
C TYR A 1074 -1.13 -3.53 -21.35
N LYS A 1075 -2.24 -3.47 -22.10
CA LYS A 1075 -2.26 -3.68 -23.57
C LYS A 1075 -1.76 -2.47 -24.35
N ASN A 1076 -2.06 -1.26 -23.87
CA ASN A 1076 -1.86 0.03 -24.52
C ASN A 1076 -1.08 1.02 -23.63
N PRO A 1077 0.16 0.69 -23.22
CA PRO A 1077 0.91 1.46 -22.21
C PRO A 1077 1.12 2.94 -22.58
N LYS A 1078 1.23 3.27 -23.87
CA LYS A 1078 1.41 4.66 -24.35
C LYS A 1078 0.22 5.57 -24.06
N LYS A 1079 -0.98 5.02 -23.85
CA LYS A 1079 -2.19 5.80 -23.55
C LYS A 1079 -2.17 6.36 -22.12
N TYR A 1080 -1.41 5.72 -21.22
CA TYR A 1080 -1.39 6.04 -19.79
C TYR A 1080 0.06 6.19 -19.28
N PRO A 1081 0.84 7.15 -19.79
CA PRO A 1081 2.27 7.26 -19.48
C PRO A 1081 2.56 7.48 -17.98
N TYR A 1082 1.64 8.13 -17.27
CA TYR A 1082 1.79 8.53 -15.86
C TYR A 1082 0.73 7.91 -14.95
N LEU A 1083 0.14 6.76 -15.32
CA LEU A 1083 -0.75 6.03 -14.42
C LEU A 1083 0.05 5.51 -13.22
N MET A 1084 -0.19 6.07 -12.04
CA MET A 1084 0.46 5.63 -10.80
C MET A 1084 -0.37 4.57 -10.09
N VAL A 1085 0.29 3.58 -9.50
CA VAL A 1085 -0.34 2.51 -8.71
C VAL A 1085 0.39 2.29 -7.39
N ARG A 1086 -0.36 1.90 -6.34
CA ARG A 1086 0.18 1.49 -5.03
C ARG A 1086 0.63 0.04 -5.07
N ILE A 1087 1.86 -0.24 -4.67
CA ILE A 1087 2.43 -1.59 -4.63
C ILE A 1087 2.32 -2.18 -3.22
N ALA A 1088 3.19 -1.78 -2.30
CA ALA A 1088 3.14 -2.14 -0.89
C ALA A 1088 4.07 -1.17 -0.14
N GLY A 1089 3.51 -0.12 0.45
CA GLY A 1089 4.26 0.91 1.17
C GLY A 1089 4.78 2.03 0.27
N TYR A 1090 4.86 1.82 -1.04
CA TYR A 1090 5.30 2.81 -2.03
C TYR A 1090 4.45 2.79 -3.30
N CYS A 1091 4.56 3.87 -4.09
CA CYS A 1091 3.94 4.02 -5.40
C CYS A 1091 4.95 3.96 -6.54
N SER A 1092 4.47 3.56 -7.72
CA SER A 1092 5.26 3.58 -8.95
C SER A 1092 4.36 3.78 -10.16
N TYR A 1093 4.92 4.33 -11.24
CA TYR A 1093 4.19 4.41 -12.50
C TYR A 1093 4.02 3.00 -13.09
N PHE A 1094 2.79 2.64 -13.41
CA PHE A 1094 2.43 1.32 -13.90
C PHE A 1094 3.30 0.88 -15.07
N ASN A 1095 3.63 1.79 -15.99
CA ASN A 1095 4.48 1.51 -17.14
C ASN A 1095 5.94 1.18 -16.81
N GLU A 1096 6.44 1.60 -15.65
CA GLU A 1096 7.80 1.34 -15.18
C GLU A 1096 7.96 -0.03 -14.52
N LEU A 1097 6.85 -0.74 -14.30
CA LEU A 1097 6.84 -2.05 -13.66
C LEU A 1097 7.10 -3.17 -14.66
N SER A 1098 7.68 -4.27 -14.15
CA SER A 1098 7.81 -5.49 -14.94
C SER A 1098 6.44 -6.08 -15.27
N ASP A 1099 6.32 -6.81 -16.38
CA ASP A 1099 5.07 -7.51 -16.74
C ASP A 1099 4.59 -8.40 -15.58
N SER A 1100 5.53 -9.00 -14.86
CA SER A 1100 5.19 -9.88 -13.73
C SER A 1100 4.64 -9.12 -12.52
N MET A 1101 5.05 -7.87 -12.31
CA MET A 1101 4.51 -7.01 -11.27
C MET A 1101 3.17 -6.40 -11.70
N LYS A 1102 3.04 -5.97 -12.96
CA LYS A 1102 1.76 -5.51 -13.53
C LYS A 1102 0.68 -6.59 -13.39
N LEU A 1103 1.00 -7.83 -13.76
CA LEU A 1103 0.10 -8.97 -13.60
C LEU A 1103 -0.19 -9.27 -12.13
N ALA A 1104 0.79 -9.15 -11.22
CA ALA A 1104 0.54 -9.31 -9.80
C ALA A 1104 -0.46 -8.28 -9.27
N ILE A 1105 -0.38 -7.02 -9.71
CA ILE A 1105 -1.34 -5.96 -9.34
C ILE A 1105 -2.72 -6.23 -9.96
N ILE A 1106 -2.79 -6.57 -11.25
CA ILE A 1106 -4.05 -6.91 -11.94
C ILE A 1106 -4.74 -8.12 -11.29
N ASN A 1107 -3.97 -9.10 -10.82
CA ASN A 1107 -4.49 -10.33 -10.23
C ASN A 1107 -4.82 -10.21 -8.73
N ARG A 1108 -4.57 -9.06 -8.09
CA ARG A 1108 -5.09 -8.81 -6.74
C ARG A 1108 -6.61 -8.91 -6.75
N THR A 1109 -7.16 -9.28 -5.60
CA THR A 1109 -8.60 -9.16 -5.36
C THR A 1109 -9.01 -7.73 -5.65
N CYS A 1110 -9.94 -7.56 -6.58
CA CYS A 1110 -10.56 -6.30 -6.91
C CYS A 1110 -11.94 -6.33 -6.26
N TYR A 1111 -12.11 -5.59 -5.17
CA TYR A 1111 -13.38 -5.53 -4.46
C TYR A 1111 -14.34 -4.64 -5.25
N THR A 1112 -15.56 -5.14 -5.49
CA THR A 1112 -16.58 -4.54 -6.36
C THR A 1112 -17.92 -4.43 -5.67
#